data_AF-A0A941F4C9-F1
#
_entry.id   AF-A0A941F4C9-F1
#
_cell.length_a   1.000
_cell.length_b   1.000
_cell.length_c   1.000
_cell.angle_alpha   90.00
_cell.angle_beta   90.00
_cell.angle_gamma   90.00
#
_symmetry.space_group_name_H-M   'P 1'
#
loop_
_entity.id
_entity.type
_entity.pdbx_description
1 polymer ?
#
loop_
_entity_poly.entity_id
_entity_poly.type
_entity_poly.pdbx_seq_one_letter_code
_entity_poly.pdbx_strand_id
1 'polypeptide(L)'
;MMSLFNIKTVARFESKTLFRSWFFRIFALIILGFIIMFNLFGLTGIADGGWPGRLLPSGAPYFNMWLLNIAQAVIAVFLSADFLGRDKKLDTTEAFYVRSMSNSDYVLGKTLGVLKVFLLLNFLVMLSSFIFTLIANEVSIPWSSYFIYPLLVALPTLIFILGLSFFTMTLIRNQAVTFVLLLGFLALSLFYLRNKYYGLFDVLGFYTPFMRSDFTGFPNLSITFAQRAMYLCMGIVLIMSTVWRLPRLEQQRFNKPFLLSGILVFIVLSTGNAWQVINNSFQADKLLSHVQTLNKGLKKAQYQIDDYHLQLNHNGETIVCKAKLHLSLENSTVKEVIFALNPGLQVTSCNLYGQTLDYKQEAHLITIQLPPLSDDTIRLALEYWGTTIDDAVYADISEEVKAADNRKDPLLAGKQYSFIQSDYVLLTRESNWYPVVADKQYWTSYPFTNMELEVITKPMLTVVSQGACDSLSNGHYRFLTEQPLNAYSVIIGDFEKYTTTIDSVEFSLFHHKKHTFYKEYFTELNDTISHVIKNVKGDFERKLGLSYPYKRFSVVEVPVNMHSYLRNWTLATENIMPEMVLFPENGGGVWQNDLANIKNRVKRRTEFSNEERSDKEMQIEVLKSYLGDNFISPSRFFFGRRQEGERHVENWGRYQVFPMYFTYNNRISESEYPLLTIALENYLHQRLSTTRRRDLGGLSSNDEVILKLRENSLRELINKEDVNTLGNVFASKGHQLFSNLKVNVGQSNFDKQLDKLLESKRFENQSVSDFTTDINHITKVDFKSIYDNWLNAAYNPAFLFSSVDVNEVKDGNRVRYFLKVTVTNKGDADGIIAFTVREGMQGGGRGRFRGRFQMDAEQDNEQSYLVEAGKSYEIGFLLDEEPRDVSVNTFLAENIPSNQTLIIREINRNNKRIDFFEGARETTKGLDFQLANEIIVDNEDDGFSLVNTGESRTVKDWWASMQNEEEDSGTYGMVRFWNPPVKWEPVAGDKFFGEYLKSGVYKRKGSGEGYVSWNAKIPQPGSYAVYAYVPNIGFRFGRRRGGNDNREADYNFTVWHDDGQDEVTITVGSNNDGWQYLGEYYFSAGIAQVKLSDDTSYEFVIGDAVKWVKK
;
A
#
# COMPACT_ATOMS: atom_id res chain seq x y z
N MET A 1 -28.39 43.00 -33.07
CA MET A 1 -28.56 42.64 -31.65
C MET A 1 -28.94 41.16 -31.62
N MET A 2 -28.33 40.31 -30.77
CA MET A 2 -28.62 38.87 -30.75
C MET A 2 -30.11 38.62 -30.53
N SER A 3 -30.74 37.78 -31.36
CA SER A 3 -32.15 37.44 -31.20
C SER A 3 -32.27 36.24 -30.27
N LEU A 4 -32.60 36.50 -29.00
CA LEU A 4 -32.88 35.45 -28.02
C LEU A 4 -33.94 34.47 -28.51
N PHE A 5 -34.88 34.93 -29.34
CA PHE A 5 -35.88 34.09 -29.98
C PHE A 5 -35.25 33.11 -30.98
N ASN A 6 -34.33 33.58 -31.84
CA ASN A 6 -33.63 32.72 -32.81
C ASN A 6 -32.74 31.70 -32.10
N ILE A 7 -31.95 32.14 -31.10
CA ILE A 7 -31.07 31.26 -30.30
C ILE A 7 -31.88 30.15 -29.62
N LYS A 8 -32.96 30.50 -28.92
CA LYS A 8 -33.84 29.51 -28.25
C LYS A 8 -34.48 28.55 -29.24
N THR A 9 -34.87 29.04 -30.42
CA THR A 9 -35.49 28.22 -31.47
C THR A 9 -34.49 27.20 -32.02
N VAL A 10 -33.29 27.64 -32.38
CA VAL A 10 -32.20 26.76 -32.82
C VAL A 10 -31.85 25.74 -31.73
N ALA A 11 -31.67 26.19 -30.48
CA ALA A 11 -31.39 25.30 -29.36
C ALA A 11 -32.47 24.23 -29.14
N ARG A 12 -33.75 24.59 -29.30
CA ARG A 12 -34.88 23.66 -29.18
C ARG A 12 -34.88 22.61 -30.28
N PHE A 13 -34.65 23.02 -31.53
CA PHE A 13 -34.55 22.06 -32.64
C PHE A 13 -33.33 21.16 -32.48
N GLU A 14 -32.21 21.73 -32.07
CA GLU A 14 -30.98 20.97 -31.87
C GLU A 14 -31.12 19.92 -30.76
N SER A 15 -31.67 20.33 -29.61
CA SER A 15 -31.99 19.40 -28.52
C SER A 15 -32.87 18.25 -29.02
N LYS A 16 -33.92 18.55 -29.82
CA LYS A 16 -34.82 17.53 -30.37
C LYS A 16 -34.11 16.57 -31.33
N THR A 17 -33.20 17.08 -32.16
CA THR A 17 -32.39 16.25 -33.06
C THR A 17 -31.49 15.31 -32.28
N LEU A 18 -30.81 15.83 -31.25
CA LEU A 18 -29.95 15.01 -30.39
C LEU A 18 -30.74 13.94 -29.64
N PHE A 19 -31.90 14.29 -29.08
CA PHE A 19 -32.83 13.33 -28.47
C PHE A 19 -33.39 12.30 -29.44
N ARG A 20 -33.30 12.49 -30.76
CA ARG A 20 -33.70 11.51 -31.78
C ARG A 20 -32.54 10.67 -32.31
N SER A 21 -31.30 11.04 -32.00
CA SER A 21 -30.12 10.30 -32.42
C SER A 21 -30.05 8.94 -31.70
N TRP A 22 -29.99 7.85 -32.48
CA TRP A 22 -29.80 6.51 -31.95
C TRP A 22 -28.48 6.38 -31.18
N PHE A 23 -27.41 7.01 -31.67
CA PHE A 23 -26.11 7.02 -31.01
C PHE A 23 -26.19 7.62 -29.60
N PHE A 24 -26.81 8.80 -29.45
CA PHE A 24 -26.98 9.43 -28.14
C PHE A 24 -27.89 8.61 -27.22
N ARG A 25 -29.00 8.06 -27.72
CA ARG A 25 -29.94 7.26 -26.92
C ARG A 25 -29.32 5.98 -26.39
N ILE A 26 -28.66 5.21 -27.25
CA ILE A 26 -27.99 3.95 -26.88
C ILE A 26 -26.94 4.26 -25.82
N PHE A 27 -26.10 5.26 -26.06
CA PHE A 27 -25.10 5.65 -25.09
C PHE A 27 -25.73 6.08 -23.75
N ALA A 28 -26.71 6.99 -23.79
CA ALA A 28 -27.34 7.51 -22.58
C ALA A 28 -27.99 6.38 -21.76
N LEU A 29 -28.61 5.40 -22.43
CA LEU A 29 -29.16 4.21 -21.77
C LEU A 29 -28.06 3.32 -21.17
N ILE A 30 -26.95 3.10 -21.87
CA ILE A 30 -25.83 2.29 -21.36
C ILE A 30 -25.22 2.95 -20.12
N ILE A 31 -24.88 4.25 -20.18
CA ILE A 31 -24.25 4.93 -19.05
C ILE A 31 -25.20 5.04 -17.86
N LEU A 32 -26.49 5.35 -18.09
CA LEU A 32 -27.48 5.39 -17.02
C LEU A 32 -27.71 4.00 -16.43
N GLY A 33 -27.78 2.97 -17.27
CA GLY A 33 -27.91 1.57 -16.83
C GLY A 33 -26.73 1.14 -15.96
N PHE A 34 -25.50 1.42 -16.41
CA PHE A 34 -24.29 1.14 -15.64
C PHE A 34 -24.25 1.92 -14.33
N ILE A 35 -24.56 3.21 -14.34
CA ILE A 35 -24.63 4.05 -13.14
C ILE A 35 -25.69 3.57 -12.15
N ILE A 36 -26.89 3.23 -12.63
CA ILE A 36 -27.97 2.70 -11.78
C ILE A 36 -27.56 1.35 -11.20
N MET A 37 -26.95 0.48 -12.00
CA MET A 37 -26.45 -0.82 -11.54
C MET A 37 -25.35 -0.64 -10.49
N PHE A 38 -24.41 0.28 -10.71
CA PHE A 38 -23.39 0.62 -9.72
C PHE A 38 -24.01 1.19 -8.45
N ASN A 39 -24.92 2.15 -8.55
CA ASN A 39 -25.57 2.74 -7.37
C ASN A 39 -26.38 1.69 -6.60
N LEU A 40 -27.04 0.77 -7.30
CA LEU A 40 -27.72 -0.37 -6.70
C LEU A 40 -26.73 -1.24 -5.92
N PHE A 41 -25.69 -1.79 -6.55
CA PHE A 41 -24.80 -2.72 -5.85
C PHE A 41 -23.85 -2.04 -4.87
N GLY A 42 -23.21 -0.95 -5.30
CA GLY A 42 -22.19 -0.24 -4.56
C GLY A 42 -22.72 0.57 -3.38
N LEU A 43 -23.86 1.27 -3.51
CA LEU A 43 -24.39 2.13 -2.43
C LEU A 43 -25.32 1.36 -1.48
N THR A 44 -26.16 0.45 -1.99
CA THR A 44 -27.13 -0.27 -1.13
C THR A 44 -26.60 -1.57 -0.53
N GLY A 45 -25.46 -2.08 -1.02
CA GLY A 45 -24.86 -3.30 -0.48
C GLY A 45 -25.68 -4.58 -0.70
N ILE A 46 -26.63 -4.58 -1.66
CA ILE A 46 -27.48 -5.74 -1.98
C ILE A 46 -26.69 -6.94 -2.53
N ALA A 47 -25.53 -6.71 -3.16
CA ALA A 47 -24.59 -7.76 -3.52
C ALA A 47 -23.45 -7.85 -2.48
N ASP A 48 -22.72 -8.97 -2.48
CA ASP A 48 -21.60 -9.30 -1.57
C ASP A 48 -20.36 -8.36 -1.64
N GLY A 49 -20.54 -7.10 -2.06
CA GLY A 49 -19.54 -6.05 -2.07
C GLY A 49 -20.18 -4.65 -2.02
N GLY A 50 -20.25 -4.07 -0.82
CA GLY A 50 -20.44 -2.64 -0.63
C GLY A 50 -19.18 -1.86 -1.03
N TRP A 51 -19.36 -0.65 -1.55
CA TRP A 51 -18.27 0.26 -1.92
C TRP A 51 -17.97 1.22 -0.77
N PRO A 52 -16.76 1.24 -0.18
CA PRO A 52 -16.45 2.04 1.01
C PRO A 52 -16.55 3.55 0.77
N GLY A 53 -16.50 4.00 -0.49
CA GLY A 53 -16.74 5.39 -0.86
C GLY A 53 -18.16 5.89 -0.52
N ARG A 54 -19.13 5.01 -0.28
CA ARG A 54 -20.50 5.37 0.14
C ARG A 54 -20.56 5.96 1.54
N LEU A 55 -19.58 5.65 2.38
CA LEU A 55 -19.47 6.16 3.75
C LEU A 55 -18.99 7.62 3.77
N LEU A 56 -18.46 8.13 2.66
CA LEU A 56 -18.19 9.55 2.51
C LEU A 56 -19.45 10.25 1.98
N PRO A 57 -19.99 11.27 2.69
CA PRO A 57 -21.20 11.98 2.26
C PRO A 57 -21.14 12.47 0.81
N SER A 58 -19.98 13.00 0.38
CA SER A 58 -19.76 13.52 -0.97
C SER A 58 -19.30 12.45 -1.98
N GLY A 59 -19.03 11.21 -1.54
CA GLY A 59 -18.45 10.16 -2.35
C GLY A 59 -19.35 9.70 -3.49
N ALA A 60 -20.62 9.41 -3.21
CA ALA A 60 -21.60 9.00 -4.22
C ALA A 60 -21.78 10.03 -5.36
N PRO A 61 -22.09 11.33 -5.09
CA PRO A 61 -22.25 12.30 -6.16
C PRO A 61 -20.93 12.59 -6.89
N TYR A 62 -19.78 12.55 -6.22
CA TYR A 62 -18.49 12.72 -6.87
C TYR A 62 -18.20 11.59 -7.85
N PHE A 63 -18.30 10.33 -7.42
CA PHE A 63 -17.99 9.17 -8.28
C PHE A 63 -18.90 9.10 -9.50
N ASN A 64 -20.20 9.32 -9.30
CA ASN A 64 -21.17 9.36 -10.38
C ASN A 64 -20.84 10.45 -11.41
N MET A 65 -20.44 11.65 -10.95
CA MET A 65 -20.05 12.74 -11.82
C MET A 65 -18.73 12.46 -12.54
N TRP A 66 -17.75 11.91 -11.84
CA TRP A 66 -16.45 11.54 -12.39
C TRP A 66 -16.58 10.53 -13.54
N LEU A 67 -17.37 9.47 -13.32
CA LEU A 67 -17.64 8.44 -14.32
C LEU A 67 -18.39 9.01 -15.54
N LEU A 68 -19.43 9.81 -15.28
CA LEU A 68 -20.15 10.49 -16.35
C LEU A 68 -19.24 11.45 -17.13
N ASN A 69 -18.30 12.14 -16.47
CA ASN A 69 -17.48 13.16 -17.12
C ASN A 69 -16.55 12.59 -18.19
N ILE A 70 -15.94 11.44 -17.91
CA ILE A 70 -15.07 10.73 -18.87
C ILE A 70 -15.89 10.32 -20.08
N ALA A 71 -17.03 9.67 -19.83
CA ALA A 71 -17.84 9.12 -20.90
C ALA A 71 -18.50 10.24 -21.72
N GLN A 72 -18.99 11.30 -21.07
CA GLN A 72 -19.62 12.45 -21.74
C GLN A 72 -18.65 13.23 -22.62
N ALA A 73 -17.38 13.35 -22.21
CA ALA A 73 -16.33 13.97 -23.00
C ALA A 73 -16.15 13.28 -24.35
N VAL A 74 -16.05 11.94 -24.34
CA VAL A 74 -15.89 11.13 -25.55
C VAL A 74 -17.09 11.30 -26.49
N ILE A 75 -18.31 11.22 -25.97
CA ILE A 75 -19.51 11.41 -26.81
C ILE A 75 -19.61 12.84 -27.33
N ALA A 76 -19.26 13.83 -26.51
CA ALA A 76 -19.33 15.24 -26.90
C ALA A 76 -18.44 15.48 -28.12
N VAL A 77 -17.26 14.86 -28.19
CA VAL A 77 -16.40 14.84 -29.39
C VAL A 77 -17.16 14.26 -30.60
N PHE A 78 -17.75 13.06 -30.47
CA PHE A 78 -18.48 12.40 -31.57
C PHE A 78 -19.67 13.21 -32.09
N LEU A 79 -20.51 13.71 -31.17
CA LEU A 79 -21.71 14.46 -31.52
C LEU A 79 -21.38 15.82 -32.14
N SER A 80 -20.35 16.51 -31.64
CA SER A 80 -20.01 17.86 -32.09
C SER A 80 -19.29 17.90 -33.44
N ALA A 81 -18.52 16.87 -33.82
CA ALA A 81 -17.90 16.84 -35.14
C ALA A 81 -18.83 16.26 -36.24
N ASP A 82 -19.72 15.32 -35.90
CA ASP A 82 -20.79 14.88 -36.82
C ASP A 82 -21.74 16.04 -37.18
N PHE A 83 -21.92 16.94 -36.25
CA PHE A 83 -22.80 18.09 -36.36
C PHE A 83 -22.43 19.14 -37.42
N LEU A 84 -21.14 19.40 -37.63
CA LEU A 84 -20.66 20.24 -38.75
C LEU A 84 -20.52 19.42 -40.04
N GLY A 85 -20.30 18.10 -39.95
CA GLY A 85 -20.21 17.20 -41.09
C GLY A 85 -21.53 17.04 -41.86
N ARG A 86 -22.68 17.05 -41.15
CA ARG A 86 -24.02 16.97 -41.77
C ARG A 86 -24.35 18.19 -42.65
N ASP A 87 -23.88 19.37 -42.29
CA ASP A 87 -24.08 20.61 -43.08
C ASP A 87 -23.18 20.61 -44.34
N LYS A 88 -22.03 19.92 -44.30
CA LYS A 88 -21.07 19.81 -45.42
C LYS A 88 -21.57 18.98 -46.62
N LYS A 89 -22.61 18.17 -46.45
CA LYS A 89 -23.24 17.40 -47.55
C LYS A 89 -24.21 18.26 -48.40
N LEU A 90 -24.27 19.58 -48.18
CA LEU A 90 -25.12 20.55 -48.91
C LEU A 90 -24.31 21.56 -49.76
N ASP A 91 -23.12 21.14 -50.22
CA ASP A 91 -21.98 21.94 -50.71
C ASP A 91 -22.18 22.74 -52.02
N THR A 92 -23.41 23.03 -52.43
CA THR A 92 -23.67 23.95 -53.57
C THR A 92 -24.94 24.78 -53.39
N THR A 93 -25.93 24.26 -52.67
CA THR A 93 -27.21 24.95 -52.40
C THR A 93 -27.18 25.86 -51.17
N GLU A 94 -26.22 25.69 -50.24
CA GLU A 94 -26.19 26.50 -49.01
C GLU A 94 -25.90 27.99 -49.23
N ALA A 95 -25.15 28.34 -50.29
CA ALA A 95 -24.93 29.73 -50.70
C ALA A 95 -26.22 30.46 -51.14
N PHE A 96 -27.26 29.70 -51.51
CA PHE A 96 -28.57 30.22 -51.95
C PHE A 96 -29.62 30.26 -50.83
N TYR A 97 -29.43 29.51 -49.72
CA TYR A 97 -30.36 29.52 -48.59
C TYR A 97 -30.05 30.65 -47.61
N VAL A 98 -30.56 31.85 -47.89
CA VAL A 98 -30.60 32.96 -46.91
C VAL A 98 -31.52 32.57 -45.75
N ARG A 99 -30.95 32.22 -44.58
CA ARG A 99 -31.74 32.01 -43.36
C ARG A 99 -31.69 33.27 -42.50
N SER A 100 -32.79 33.57 -41.80
CA SER A 100 -33.02 34.78 -41.00
C SER A 100 -32.19 34.93 -39.71
N MET A 101 -31.12 34.15 -39.52
CA MET A 101 -30.36 34.04 -38.27
C MET A 101 -28.88 34.32 -38.50
N SER A 102 -28.24 35.04 -37.56
CA SER A 102 -26.81 35.35 -37.63
C SER A 102 -25.92 34.14 -37.27
N ASN A 103 -24.62 34.22 -37.58
CA ASN A 103 -23.64 33.20 -37.21
C ASN A 103 -23.56 32.98 -35.70
N SER A 104 -23.65 34.07 -34.92
CA SER A 104 -23.67 33.98 -33.46
C SER A 104 -24.96 33.33 -32.94
N ASP A 105 -26.13 33.72 -33.47
CA ASP A 105 -27.40 33.10 -33.08
C ASP A 105 -27.40 31.59 -33.38
N TYR A 106 -26.80 31.20 -34.50
CA TYR A 106 -26.69 29.81 -34.94
C TYR A 106 -25.78 28.99 -34.04
N VAL A 107 -24.50 29.38 -33.88
CA VAL A 107 -23.54 28.61 -33.07
C VAL A 107 -23.92 28.58 -31.60
N LEU A 108 -24.37 29.71 -31.04
CA LEU A 108 -24.80 29.76 -29.64
C LEU A 108 -26.06 28.93 -29.43
N GLY A 109 -27.05 29.03 -30.32
CA GLY A 109 -28.24 28.19 -30.27
C GLY A 109 -27.90 26.70 -30.34
N LYS A 110 -27.01 26.34 -31.26
CA LYS A 110 -26.50 24.97 -31.42
C LYS A 110 -25.76 24.46 -30.18
N THR A 111 -24.82 25.24 -29.65
CA THR A 111 -24.06 24.91 -28.43
C THR A 111 -24.99 24.75 -27.23
N LEU A 112 -25.93 25.69 -27.02
CA LEU A 112 -26.91 25.62 -25.94
C LEU A 112 -27.86 24.42 -26.07
N GLY A 113 -28.21 24.04 -27.30
CA GLY A 113 -29.01 22.85 -27.57
C GLY A 113 -28.32 21.57 -27.13
N VAL A 114 -27.04 21.41 -27.46
CA VAL A 114 -26.23 20.27 -27.02
C VAL A 114 -26.02 20.31 -25.51
N LEU A 115 -25.58 21.46 -24.99
CA LEU A 115 -25.33 21.65 -23.56
C LEU A 115 -26.58 21.33 -22.72
N LYS A 116 -27.77 21.75 -23.16
CA LYS A 116 -29.03 21.44 -22.47
C LYS A 116 -29.27 19.93 -22.32
N VAL A 117 -28.97 19.15 -23.34
CA VAL A 117 -29.18 17.69 -23.30
C VAL A 117 -28.17 17.01 -22.37
N PHE A 118 -26.90 17.42 -22.43
CA PHE A 118 -25.89 16.91 -21.49
C PHE A 118 -26.18 17.34 -20.05
N LEU A 119 -26.61 18.59 -19.81
CA LEU A 119 -27.00 19.05 -18.47
C LEU A 119 -28.21 18.27 -17.94
N LEU A 120 -29.17 17.89 -18.79
CA LEU A 120 -30.25 16.99 -18.38
C LEU A 120 -29.71 15.62 -17.98
N LEU A 121 -28.77 15.06 -18.73
CA LEU A 121 -28.13 13.78 -18.40
C LEU A 121 -27.37 13.87 -17.06
N ASN A 122 -26.62 14.95 -16.83
CA ASN A 122 -25.95 15.24 -15.55
C ASN A 122 -26.96 15.30 -14.40
N PHE A 123 -28.09 15.99 -14.60
CA PHE A 123 -29.16 16.04 -13.61
C PHE A 123 -29.76 14.66 -13.31
N LEU A 124 -30.04 13.84 -14.33
CA LEU A 124 -30.57 12.49 -14.14
C LEU A 124 -29.60 11.58 -13.37
N VAL A 125 -28.30 11.68 -13.65
CA VAL A 125 -27.26 10.93 -12.92
C VAL A 125 -27.16 11.38 -11.47
N MET A 126 -27.16 12.70 -11.21
CA MET A 126 -27.18 13.23 -9.85
C MET A 126 -28.46 12.86 -9.09
N LEU A 127 -29.62 12.87 -9.77
CA LEU A 127 -30.89 12.44 -9.19
C LEU A 127 -30.87 10.95 -8.83
N SER A 128 -30.34 10.09 -9.71
CA SER A 128 -30.13 8.67 -9.41
C SER A 128 -29.25 8.48 -8.19
N SER A 129 -28.08 9.13 -8.15
CA SER A 129 -27.18 9.08 -7.00
C SER A 129 -27.87 9.54 -5.71
N PHE A 130 -28.65 10.62 -5.77
CA PHE A 130 -29.41 11.14 -4.63
C PHE A 130 -30.45 10.14 -4.11
N ILE A 131 -31.22 9.52 -5.01
CA ILE A 131 -32.23 8.53 -4.64
C ILE A 131 -31.57 7.32 -3.95
N PHE A 132 -30.45 6.82 -4.47
CA PHE A 132 -29.76 5.68 -3.86
C PHE A 132 -29.10 6.02 -2.52
N THR A 133 -28.55 7.23 -2.36
CA THR A 133 -28.05 7.70 -1.05
C THR A 133 -29.19 7.78 -0.03
N LEU A 134 -30.38 8.24 -0.43
CA LEU A 134 -31.58 8.23 0.42
C LEU A 134 -32.02 6.80 0.81
N ILE A 135 -31.93 5.84 -0.11
CA ILE A 135 -32.28 4.45 0.16
C ILE A 135 -31.29 3.80 1.13
N ALA A 136 -29.99 4.07 0.97
CA ALA A 136 -28.96 3.52 1.85
C ALA A 136 -29.05 4.08 3.27
N ASN A 137 -29.34 5.38 3.42
CA ASN A 137 -29.52 6.08 4.71
C ASN A 137 -28.36 5.92 5.72
N GLU A 138 -27.15 5.60 5.26
CA GLU A 138 -25.96 5.41 6.11
C GLU A 138 -25.25 6.72 6.47
N VAL A 139 -25.38 7.76 5.62
CA VAL A 139 -24.67 9.03 5.74
C VAL A 139 -25.57 10.24 5.51
N SER A 140 -25.19 11.38 6.08
CA SER A 140 -25.90 12.64 5.86
C SER A 140 -25.78 13.11 4.40
N ILE A 141 -26.82 13.79 3.88
CA ILE A 141 -26.85 14.24 2.48
C ILE A 141 -26.15 15.59 2.35
N PRO A 142 -25.03 15.71 1.60
CA PRO A 142 -24.39 16.98 1.39
C PRO A 142 -25.01 17.71 0.19
N TRP A 143 -26.10 18.43 0.43
CA TRP A 143 -26.86 19.14 -0.61
C TRP A 143 -25.98 19.96 -1.56
N SER A 144 -25.00 20.68 -1.05
CA SER A 144 -24.10 21.51 -1.88
C SER A 144 -23.26 20.69 -2.86
N SER A 145 -22.89 19.45 -2.54
CA SER A 145 -22.08 18.59 -3.43
C SER A 145 -22.82 18.24 -4.72
N TYR A 146 -24.14 17.99 -4.65
CA TYR A 146 -24.97 17.68 -5.82
C TYR A 146 -25.09 18.84 -6.82
N PHE A 147 -24.86 20.08 -6.39
CA PHE A 147 -24.86 21.26 -7.26
C PHE A 147 -23.45 21.65 -7.71
N ILE A 148 -22.46 21.54 -6.82
CA ILE A 148 -21.08 21.97 -7.08
C ILE A 148 -20.39 21.01 -8.06
N TYR A 149 -20.59 19.70 -7.95
CA TYR A 149 -19.90 18.75 -8.84
C TYR A 149 -20.26 18.92 -10.33
N PRO A 150 -21.54 19.05 -10.74
CA PRO A 150 -21.86 19.39 -12.12
C PRO A 150 -21.22 20.71 -12.60
N LEU A 151 -21.11 21.70 -11.71
CA LEU A 151 -20.57 23.02 -12.04
C LEU A 151 -19.04 23.02 -12.19
N LEU A 152 -18.32 22.34 -11.30
CA LEU A 152 -16.87 22.30 -11.31
C LEU A 152 -16.31 21.23 -12.26
N VAL A 153 -16.96 20.07 -12.36
CA VAL A 153 -16.44 18.92 -13.12
C VAL A 153 -17.00 18.90 -14.55
N ALA A 154 -18.32 18.83 -14.70
CA ALA A 154 -18.93 18.60 -16.01
C ALA A 154 -18.96 19.85 -16.91
N LEU A 155 -19.40 20.99 -16.37
CA LEU A 155 -19.65 22.19 -17.18
C LEU A 155 -18.38 22.72 -17.91
N PRO A 156 -17.22 22.88 -17.26
CA PRO A 156 -16.01 23.35 -17.91
C PRO A 156 -15.52 22.39 -18.98
N THR A 157 -15.53 21.09 -18.69
CA THR A 157 -15.13 20.02 -19.63
C THR A 157 -16.04 20.01 -20.86
N LEU A 158 -17.36 20.07 -20.69
CA LEU A 158 -18.31 20.11 -21.80
C LEU A 158 -18.13 21.34 -22.68
N ILE A 159 -18.04 22.53 -22.10
CA ILE A 159 -17.89 23.78 -22.87
C ILE A 159 -16.56 23.79 -23.61
N PHE A 160 -15.49 23.32 -22.97
CA PHE A 160 -14.19 23.20 -23.60
C PHE A 160 -14.19 22.21 -24.77
N ILE A 161 -14.70 21.00 -24.58
CA ILE A 161 -14.71 19.97 -25.63
C ILE A 161 -15.62 20.36 -26.79
N LEU A 162 -16.80 20.93 -26.52
CA LEU A 162 -17.68 21.43 -27.58
C LEU A 162 -17.02 22.54 -28.39
N GLY A 163 -16.40 23.51 -27.70
CA GLY A 163 -15.67 24.60 -28.36
C GLY A 163 -14.51 24.10 -29.19
N LEU A 164 -13.67 23.23 -28.63
CA LEU A 164 -12.52 22.62 -29.29
C LEU A 164 -12.93 21.82 -30.52
N SER A 165 -14.01 21.06 -30.41
CA SER A 165 -14.50 20.22 -31.51
C SER A 165 -15.08 21.05 -32.66
N PHE A 166 -15.90 22.05 -32.35
CA PHE A 166 -16.44 22.96 -33.37
C PHE A 166 -15.32 23.72 -34.07
N PHE A 167 -14.38 24.28 -33.30
CA PHE A 167 -13.27 25.03 -33.86
C PHE A 167 -12.39 24.17 -34.75
N THR A 168 -11.96 23.00 -34.27
CA THR A 168 -11.14 22.05 -35.05
C THR A 168 -11.83 21.62 -36.34
N MET A 169 -13.14 21.37 -36.31
CA MET A 169 -13.90 21.01 -37.50
C MET A 169 -13.95 22.15 -38.54
N THR A 170 -13.98 23.42 -38.11
CA THR A 170 -13.86 24.57 -39.04
C THR A 170 -12.46 24.73 -39.64
N LEU A 171 -11.41 24.23 -38.97
CA LEU A 171 -10.04 24.25 -39.47
C LEU A 171 -9.80 23.13 -40.48
N ILE A 172 -10.06 21.89 -40.08
CA ILE A 172 -9.66 20.67 -40.78
C ILE A 172 -10.66 20.30 -41.87
N ARG A 173 -11.95 20.60 -41.63
CA ARG A 173 -13.04 20.29 -42.55
C ARG A 173 -13.13 18.79 -42.89
N ASN A 174 -12.56 17.90 -42.09
CA ASN A 174 -12.68 16.44 -42.22
C ASN A 174 -13.08 15.84 -40.88
N GLN A 175 -14.23 15.16 -40.86
CA GLN A 175 -14.82 14.61 -39.65
C GLN A 175 -13.94 13.52 -39.03
N ALA A 176 -13.42 12.58 -39.82
CA ALA A 176 -12.60 11.49 -39.31
C ALA A 176 -11.28 12.00 -38.70
N VAL A 177 -10.60 12.91 -39.39
CA VAL A 177 -9.34 13.51 -38.89
C VAL A 177 -9.58 14.32 -37.61
N THR A 178 -10.71 15.04 -37.56
CA THR A 178 -11.10 15.81 -36.37
C THR A 178 -11.32 14.89 -35.16
N PHE A 179 -12.00 13.75 -35.36
CA PHE A 179 -12.18 12.75 -34.30
C PHE A 179 -10.86 12.18 -33.80
N VAL A 180 -9.98 11.76 -34.71
CA VAL A 180 -8.68 11.19 -34.34
C VAL A 180 -7.85 12.17 -33.52
N LEU A 181 -7.82 13.45 -33.91
CA LEU A 181 -7.06 14.48 -33.17
C LEU A 181 -7.64 14.77 -31.79
N LEU A 182 -8.97 14.86 -31.67
CA LEU A 182 -9.62 15.15 -30.39
C LEU A 182 -9.50 13.97 -29.42
N LEU A 183 -9.68 12.74 -29.90
CA LEU A 183 -9.45 11.53 -29.10
C LEU A 183 -7.97 11.38 -28.74
N GLY A 184 -7.06 11.68 -29.68
CA GLY A 184 -5.62 11.71 -29.42
C GLY A 184 -5.23 12.74 -28.37
N PHE A 185 -5.85 13.92 -28.37
CA PHE A 185 -5.65 14.94 -27.34
C PHE A 185 -6.17 14.49 -25.96
N LEU A 186 -7.38 13.89 -25.90
CA LEU A 186 -7.90 13.32 -24.65
C LEU A 186 -7.01 12.19 -24.13
N ALA A 187 -6.50 11.32 -25.01
CA ALA A 187 -5.56 10.26 -24.66
C ALA A 187 -4.22 10.83 -24.17
N LEU A 188 -3.68 11.87 -24.81
CA LEU A 188 -2.45 12.53 -24.38
C LEU A 188 -2.61 13.18 -22.99
N SER A 189 -3.74 13.84 -22.75
CA SER A 189 -4.10 14.42 -21.45
C SER A 189 -4.18 13.35 -20.36
N LEU A 190 -4.88 12.24 -20.63
CA LEU A 190 -5.08 11.14 -19.68
C LEU A 190 -3.80 10.35 -19.41
N PHE A 191 -3.08 9.90 -20.44
CA PHE A 191 -2.00 8.93 -20.25
C PHE A 191 -0.61 9.57 -20.09
N TYR A 192 -0.35 10.73 -20.69
CA TYR A 192 1.00 11.31 -20.74
C TYR A 192 1.17 12.56 -19.86
N LEU A 193 0.24 13.52 -19.95
CA LEU A 193 0.36 14.79 -19.24
C LEU A 193 -0.07 14.70 -17.77
N ARG A 194 -1.10 13.89 -17.48
CA ARG A 194 -1.56 13.55 -16.12
C ARG A 194 -1.70 14.79 -15.22
N ASN A 195 -1.12 14.74 -14.01
CA ASN A 195 -1.23 15.77 -12.98
C ASN A 195 -0.11 16.84 -13.01
N LYS A 196 0.68 16.95 -14.09
CA LYS A 196 1.79 17.91 -14.16
C LYS A 196 1.30 19.36 -14.00
N TYR A 197 2.08 20.18 -13.28
CA TYR A 197 1.75 21.58 -12.94
C TYR A 197 0.38 21.73 -12.28
N TYR A 198 0.15 21.02 -11.17
CA TYR A 198 -1.16 20.95 -10.49
C TYR A 198 -2.32 20.61 -11.43
N GLY A 199 -2.08 19.64 -12.32
CA GLY A 199 -3.06 19.15 -13.27
C GLY A 199 -3.45 20.17 -14.34
N LEU A 200 -2.61 21.17 -14.68
CA LEU A 200 -2.94 22.16 -15.71
C LEU A 200 -3.54 21.54 -16.96
N PHE A 201 -3.03 20.39 -17.41
CA PHE A 201 -3.47 19.66 -18.60
C PHE A 201 -4.60 18.63 -18.37
N ASP A 202 -5.14 18.52 -17.15
CA ASP A 202 -6.23 17.61 -16.78
C ASP A 202 -7.61 18.18 -17.14
N VAL A 203 -7.91 18.13 -18.44
CA VAL A 203 -9.16 18.62 -19.05
C VAL A 203 -10.40 17.96 -18.45
N LEU A 204 -10.28 16.67 -18.09
CA LEU A 204 -11.40 15.86 -17.61
C LEU A 204 -11.59 15.95 -16.09
N GLY A 205 -10.64 16.52 -15.35
CA GLY A 205 -10.70 16.45 -13.89
C GLY A 205 -10.55 15.02 -13.38
N PHE A 206 -9.76 14.23 -14.10
CA PHE A 206 -9.48 12.83 -13.76
C PHE A 206 -8.44 12.72 -12.64
N TYR A 207 -7.44 13.59 -12.64
CA TYR A 207 -6.32 13.64 -11.69
C TYR A 207 -6.46 14.77 -10.67
N THR A 208 -7.47 15.62 -10.82
CA THR A 208 -7.71 16.75 -9.91
C THR A 208 -8.50 16.27 -8.68
N PRO A 209 -8.03 16.53 -7.45
CA PRO A 209 -8.68 16.02 -6.23
C PRO A 209 -9.96 16.83 -5.92
N PHE A 210 -11.11 16.22 -6.16
CA PHE A 210 -12.42 16.83 -5.96
C PHE A 210 -13.17 16.25 -4.74
N MET A 211 -12.56 15.35 -3.98
CA MET A 211 -13.20 14.84 -2.77
C MET A 211 -13.41 15.97 -1.77
N ARG A 212 -14.65 16.11 -1.30
CA ARG A 212 -15.02 17.13 -0.33
C ARG A 212 -15.15 16.49 1.06
N SER A 213 -14.41 17.03 2.02
CA SER A 213 -14.50 16.68 3.44
C SER A 213 -15.64 17.43 4.13
N ASP A 214 -16.28 16.80 5.12
CA ASP A 214 -17.26 17.44 6.00
C ASP A 214 -16.57 18.36 7.03
N PHE A 215 -15.30 18.12 7.34
CA PHE A 215 -14.48 18.98 8.19
C PHE A 215 -13.96 20.22 7.44
N THR A 216 -13.30 20.02 6.29
CA THR A 216 -12.47 21.08 5.66
C THR A 216 -12.91 21.50 4.27
N GLY A 217 -13.93 20.86 3.69
CA GLY A 217 -14.41 21.17 2.35
C GLY A 217 -13.52 20.62 1.23
N PHE A 218 -13.35 21.40 0.16
CA PHE A 218 -12.54 21.01 -1.00
C PHE A 218 -11.05 21.30 -0.79
N PRO A 219 -10.14 20.40 -1.19
CA PRO A 219 -8.71 20.66 -1.13
C PRO A 219 -8.33 21.73 -2.16
N ASN A 220 -7.50 22.70 -1.75
CA ASN A 220 -6.93 23.75 -2.61
C ASN A 220 -7.94 24.38 -3.59
N LEU A 221 -9.11 24.80 -3.07
CA LEU A 221 -10.23 25.29 -3.87
C LEU A 221 -9.84 26.40 -4.86
N SER A 222 -8.89 27.27 -4.49
CA SER A 222 -8.41 28.37 -5.34
C SER A 222 -7.75 27.87 -6.63
N ILE A 223 -6.84 26.89 -6.53
CA ILE A 223 -6.12 26.31 -7.67
C ILE A 223 -7.08 25.50 -8.54
N THR A 224 -7.90 24.66 -7.91
CA THR A 224 -8.92 23.86 -8.59
C THR A 224 -9.92 24.74 -9.34
N PHE A 225 -10.38 25.83 -8.72
CA PHE A 225 -11.27 26.78 -9.37
C PHE A 225 -10.59 27.50 -10.54
N ALA A 226 -9.35 27.97 -10.36
CA ALA A 226 -8.61 28.64 -11.44
C ALA A 226 -8.43 27.72 -12.65
N GLN A 227 -8.03 26.48 -12.43
CA GLN A 227 -7.90 25.45 -13.48
C GLN A 227 -9.25 25.23 -14.22
N ARG A 228 -10.37 25.15 -13.51
CA ARG A 228 -11.70 24.96 -14.14
C ARG A 228 -12.19 26.22 -14.85
N ALA A 229 -11.94 27.39 -14.29
CA ALA A 229 -12.23 28.67 -14.92
C ALA A 229 -11.42 28.86 -16.22
N MET A 230 -10.16 28.41 -16.25
CA MET A 230 -9.33 28.39 -17.46
C MET A 230 -10.00 27.59 -18.58
N TYR A 231 -10.37 26.34 -18.33
CA TYR A 231 -11.03 25.49 -19.34
C TYR A 231 -12.36 26.05 -19.82
N LEU A 232 -13.16 26.59 -18.89
CA LEU A 232 -14.42 27.26 -19.23
C LEU A 232 -14.19 28.45 -20.16
N CYS A 233 -13.25 29.34 -19.82
CA CYS A 233 -12.90 30.51 -20.62
C CYS A 233 -12.34 30.10 -21.99
N MET A 234 -11.44 29.12 -22.03
CA MET A 234 -10.85 28.62 -23.28
C MET A 234 -11.91 27.99 -24.19
N GLY A 235 -12.88 27.26 -23.64
CA GLY A 235 -14.02 26.75 -24.39
C GLY A 235 -14.88 27.86 -24.99
N ILE A 236 -15.16 28.92 -24.22
CA ILE A 236 -15.89 30.10 -24.70
C ILE A 236 -15.12 30.79 -25.83
N VAL A 237 -13.79 30.95 -25.70
CA VAL A 237 -12.93 31.49 -26.76
C VAL A 237 -13.09 30.67 -28.03
N LEU A 238 -12.98 29.34 -27.97
CA LEU A 238 -13.08 28.45 -29.12
C LEU A 238 -14.48 28.50 -29.78
N ILE A 239 -15.55 28.62 -28.99
CA ILE A 239 -16.92 28.81 -29.50
C ILE A 239 -17.02 30.16 -30.23
N MET A 240 -16.51 31.25 -29.66
CA MET A 240 -16.51 32.58 -30.29
C MET A 240 -15.64 32.61 -31.55
N SER A 241 -14.49 31.93 -31.56
CA SER A 241 -13.64 31.78 -32.74
C SER A 241 -14.33 30.98 -33.85
N THR A 242 -15.15 29.99 -33.48
CA THR A 242 -16.00 29.26 -34.43
C THR A 242 -17.02 30.21 -35.09
N VAL A 243 -17.68 31.08 -34.31
CA VAL A 243 -18.61 32.10 -34.85
C VAL A 243 -17.91 33.00 -35.86
N TRP A 244 -16.68 33.42 -35.56
CA TRP A 244 -15.90 34.30 -36.44
C TRP A 244 -15.50 33.65 -37.77
N ARG A 245 -15.17 32.36 -37.75
CA ARG A 245 -14.63 31.64 -38.92
C ARG A 245 -15.70 31.01 -39.83
N LEU A 246 -16.95 30.95 -39.39
CA LEU A 246 -18.01 30.34 -40.18
C LEU A 246 -18.25 31.08 -41.51
N PRO A 247 -18.10 30.40 -42.67
CA PRO A 247 -18.15 31.02 -43.99
C PRO A 247 -19.60 31.23 -44.50
N ARG A 248 -20.48 31.76 -43.66
CA ARG A 248 -21.90 31.96 -43.98
C ARG A 248 -22.19 33.44 -44.27
N LEU A 249 -23.00 33.71 -45.30
CA LEU A 249 -23.44 35.06 -45.67
C LEU A 249 -24.32 35.66 -44.56
N GLU A 250 -23.82 36.70 -43.89
CA GLU A 250 -24.54 37.37 -42.80
C GLU A 250 -25.58 38.35 -43.35
N GLN A 251 -26.85 38.21 -42.93
CA GLN A 251 -27.94 39.10 -43.33
C GLN A 251 -27.90 40.46 -42.61
N GLN A 252 -27.14 40.57 -41.50
CA GLN A 252 -26.87 41.80 -40.77
C GLN A 252 -25.37 41.90 -40.46
N ARG A 253 -24.76 43.07 -40.62
CA ARG A 253 -23.35 43.31 -40.27
C ARG A 253 -23.18 43.14 -38.76
N PHE A 254 -22.67 41.98 -38.34
CA PHE A 254 -22.34 41.74 -36.95
C PHE A 254 -21.18 42.66 -36.52
N ASN A 255 -21.20 43.16 -35.28
CA ASN A 255 -20.16 44.05 -34.79
C ASN A 255 -18.91 43.21 -34.44
N LYS A 256 -18.15 42.82 -35.47
CA LYS A 256 -16.85 42.12 -35.36
C LYS A 256 -15.94 42.66 -34.24
N PRO A 257 -15.84 44.00 -33.99
CA PRO A 257 -15.05 44.49 -32.85
C PRO A 257 -15.57 44.02 -31.49
N PHE A 258 -16.88 43.83 -31.30
CA PHE A 258 -17.46 43.34 -30.03
C PHE A 258 -17.15 41.86 -29.78
N LEU A 259 -17.10 41.03 -30.82
CA LEU A 259 -16.71 39.62 -30.67
C LEU A 259 -15.20 39.47 -30.50
N LEU A 260 -14.40 40.29 -31.19
CA LEU A 260 -12.94 40.33 -30.98
C LEU A 260 -12.59 40.82 -29.56
N SER A 261 -13.30 41.83 -29.03
CA SER A 261 -13.12 42.26 -27.64
C SER A 261 -13.52 41.17 -26.65
N GLY A 262 -14.63 40.47 -26.90
CA GLY A 262 -15.04 39.30 -26.10
C GLY A 262 -13.99 38.19 -26.09
N ILE A 263 -13.46 37.81 -27.26
CA ILE A 263 -12.37 36.83 -27.38
C ILE A 263 -11.15 37.28 -26.57
N LEU A 264 -10.73 38.53 -26.71
CA LEU A 264 -9.56 39.06 -26.02
C LEU A 264 -9.74 39.03 -24.49
N VAL A 265 -10.91 39.41 -23.97
CA VAL A 265 -11.21 39.33 -22.53
C VAL A 265 -11.11 37.90 -22.02
N PHE A 266 -11.73 36.93 -22.70
CA PHE A 266 -11.67 35.53 -22.25
C PHE A 266 -10.28 34.89 -22.44
N ILE A 267 -9.48 35.34 -23.41
CA ILE A 267 -8.06 34.95 -23.50
C ILE A 267 -7.28 35.47 -22.29
N VAL A 268 -7.45 36.74 -21.93
CA VAL A 268 -6.78 37.32 -20.75
C VAL A 268 -7.18 36.56 -19.48
N LEU A 269 -8.46 36.27 -19.30
CA LEU A 269 -8.94 35.46 -18.16
C LEU A 269 -8.35 34.04 -18.19
N SER A 270 -8.36 33.37 -19.33
CA SER A 270 -7.80 32.01 -19.46
C SER A 270 -6.31 31.99 -19.13
N THR A 271 -5.53 32.93 -19.68
CA THR A 271 -4.09 33.04 -19.43
C THR A 271 -3.79 33.44 -17.99
N GLY A 272 -4.58 34.33 -17.38
CA GLY A 272 -4.43 34.71 -15.98
C GLY A 272 -4.65 33.52 -15.03
N ASN A 273 -5.69 32.72 -15.27
CA ASN A 273 -5.94 31.50 -14.51
C ASN A 273 -4.84 30.43 -14.74
N ALA A 274 -4.41 30.23 -15.99
CA ALA A 274 -3.31 29.33 -16.30
C ALA A 274 -2.00 29.76 -15.60
N TRP A 275 -1.70 31.05 -15.65
CA TRP A 275 -0.53 31.63 -14.98
C TRP A 275 -0.59 31.46 -13.47
N GLN A 276 -1.76 31.64 -12.85
CA GLN A 276 -1.95 31.40 -11.42
C GLN A 276 -1.63 29.95 -11.03
N VAL A 277 -2.15 28.96 -11.78
CA VAL A 277 -1.89 27.54 -11.54
C VAL A 277 -0.40 27.22 -11.69
N ILE A 278 0.21 27.66 -12.79
CA ILE A 278 1.63 27.43 -13.10
C ILE A 278 2.54 28.10 -12.06
N ASN A 279 2.27 29.37 -11.72
CA ASN A 279 3.07 30.12 -10.76
C ASN A 279 3.01 29.45 -9.38
N ASN A 280 1.83 29.02 -8.92
CA ASN A 280 1.71 28.32 -7.64
C ASN A 280 2.51 27.00 -7.63
N SER A 281 2.49 26.23 -8.72
CA SER A 281 3.30 25.01 -8.85
C SER A 281 4.79 25.33 -8.75
N PHE A 282 5.29 26.33 -9.50
CA PHE A 282 6.71 26.69 -9.43
C PHE A 282 7.14 27.26 -8.07
N GLN A 283 6.27 28.00 -7.37
CA GLN A 283 6.60 28.49 -6.03
C GLN A 283 6.69 27.35 -5.01
N ALA A 284 5.83 26.34 -5.11
CA ALA A 284 5.88 25.14 -4.28
C ALA A 284 7.21 24.38 -4.51
N ASP A 285 7.54 24.07 -5.76
CA ASP A 285 8.80 23.37 -6.12
C ASP A 285 10.03 24.14 -5.63
N LYS A 286 10.02 25.47 -5.80
CA LYS A 286 11.11 26.35 -5.38
C LYS A 286 11.27 26.37 -3.86
N LEU A 287 10.16 26.45 -3.12
CA LEU A 287 10.18 26.42 -1.66
C LEU A 287 10.73 25.09 -1.15
N LEU A 288 10.22 23.96 -1.68
CA LEU A 288 10.68 22.63 -1.30
C LEU A 288 12.18 22.44 -1.57
N SER A 289 12.64 22.83 -2.77
CA SER A 289 14.06 22.76 -3.15
C SER A 289 14.96 23.62 -2.25
N HIS A 290 14.47 24.79 -1.82
CA HIS A 290 15.19 25.67 -0.91
C HIS A 290 15.27 25.07 0.50
N VAL A 291 14.16 24.54 1.03
CA VAL A 291 14.11 23.82 2.32
C VAL A 291 15.08 22.63 2.31
N GLN A 292 15.10 21.82 1.25
CA GLN A 292 16.04 20.71 1.10
C GLN A 292 17.50 21.16 1.07
N THR A 293 17.79 22.29 0.42
CA THR A 293 19.14 22.85 0.36
C THR A 293 19.61 23.32 1.74
N LEU A 294 18.75 24.00 2.49
CA LEU A 294 19.02 24.42 3.86
C LEU A 294 19.26 23.21 4.77
N ASN A 295 18.46 22.15 4.65
CA ASN A 295 18.60 20.92 5.43
C ASN A 295 19.94 20.22 5.20
N LYS A 296 20.50 20.24 3.99
CA LYS A 296 21.84 19.69 3.70
C LYS A 296 22.97 20.42 4.45
N GLY A 297 22.75 21.69 4.83
CA GLY A 297 23.72 22.51 5.55
C GLY A 297 23.69 22.34 7.07
N LEU A 298 22.70 21.61 7.62
CA LEU A 298 22.54 21.45 9.06
C LEU A 298 23.67 20.60 9.68
N LYS A 299 24.12 20.99 10.87
CA LYS A 299 25.17 20.34 11.64
C LYS A 299 24.58 19.60 12.84
N LYS A 300 25.40 18.76 13.49
CA LYS A 300 25.02 18.12 14.74
C LYS A 300 24.71 19.18 15.80
N ALA A 301 23.49 19.20 16.33
CA ALA A 301 23.12 20.12 17.40
C ALA A 301 23.81 19.73 18.72
N GLN A 302 24.29 20.74 19.45
CA GLN A 302 24.96 20.59 20.76
C GLN A 302 24.05 21.03 21.92
N TYR A 303 22.75 20.91 21.72
CA TYR A 303 21.72 21.33 22.66
C TYR A 303 20.44 20.57 22.38
N GLN A 304 19.57 20.49 23.39
CA GLN A 304 18.25 19.89 23.30
C GLN A 304 17.22 20.76 24.01
N ILE A 305 15.95 20.55 23.66
CA ILE A 305 14.82 21.16 24.37
C ILE A 305 14.34 20.12 25.39
N ASP A 306 14.28 20.48 26.65
CA ASP A 306 13.83 19.59 27.73
C ASP A 306 12.33 19.79 27.99
N ASP A 307 11.88 21.05 28.04
CA ASP A 307 10.49 21.42 28.31
C ASP A 307 9.94 22.45 27.33
N TYR A 308 8.68 22.26 26.95
CA TYR A 308 7.86 23.22 26.24
C TYR A 308 6.73 23.74 27.14
N HIS A 309 6.56 25.06 27.17
CA HIS A 309 5.34 25.69 27.63
C HIS A 309 4.77 26.53 26.48
N LEU A 310 3.72 26.00 25.85
CA LEU A 310 3.11 26.55 24.65
C LEU A 310 1.73 27.15 24.98
N GLN A 311 1.47 28.35 24.49
CA GLN A 311 0.14 28.95 24.47
C GLN A 311 -0.27 29.19 23.01
N LEU A 312 -1.25 28.43 22.52
CA LEU A 312 -1.78 28.51 21.16
C LEU A 312 -3.14 29.22 21.19
N ASN A 313 -3.26 30.29 20.42
CA ASN A 313 -4.52 30.99 20.19
C ASN A 313 -4.96 30.83 18.73
N HIS A 314 -6.11 30.19 18.53
CA HIS A 314 -6.71 29.94 17.23
C HIS A 314 -7.66 31.08 16.84
N ASN A 315 -7.27 31.87 15.82
CA ASN A 315 -7.97 33.07 15.35
C ASN A 315 -8.38 32.95 13.87
N GLY A 316 -9.44 32.18 13.60
CA GLY A 316 -9.97 32.05 12.24
C GLY A 316 -9.06 31.18 11.36
N GLU A 317 -8.43 31.76 10.33
CA GLU A 317 -7.53 31.01 9.44
C GLU A 317 -6.05 31.12 9.84
N THR A 318 -5.76 31.67 11.03
CA THR A 318 -4.41 31.80 11.56
C THR A 318 -4.33 31.37 13.02
N ILE A 319 -3.11 31.04 13.45
CA ILE A 319 -2.76 30.80 14.85
C ILE A 319 -1.76 31.85 15.33
N VAL A 320 -1.79 32.13 16.62
CA VAL A 320 -0.75 32.88 17.33
C VAL A 320 -0.24 31.99 18.44
N CYS A 321 1.07 31.74 18.49
CA CYS A 321 1.67 30.87 19.47
C CYS A 321 2.76 31.58 20.26
N LYS A 322 2.78 31.34 21.56
CA LYS A 322 3.86 31.74 22.46
C LYS A 322 4.53 30.47 22.97
N ALA A 323 5.79 30.27 22.58
CA ALA A 323 6.57 29.10 22.95
C ALA A 323 7.68 29.50 23.92
N LYS A 324 7.58 29.07 25.17
CA LYS A 324 8.68 29.14 26.14
C LYS A 324 9.39 27.79 26.13
N LEU A 325 10.68 27.82 25.81
CA LEU A 325 11.55 26.67 25.64
C LEU A 325 12.57 26.66 26.78
N HIS A 326 12.67 25.54 27.47
CA HIS A 326 13.80 25.28 28.37
C HIS A 326 14.79 24.38 27.64
N LEU A 327 16.03 24.83 27.53
CA LEU A 327 17.07 24.11 26.80
C LEU A 327 18.24 23.75 27.70
N SER A 328 18.81 22.59 27.45
CA SER A 328 20.13 22.17 27.94
C SER A 328 21.14 22.20 26.80
N LEU A 329 22.30 22.79 27.08
CA LEU A 329 23.44 22.91 26.18
C LEU A 329 24.48 21.85 26.58
N GLU A 330 25.18 21.25 25.62
CA GLU A 330 26.33 20.39 25.91
C GLU A 330 27.45 21.17 26.62
N ASN A 331 27.57 22.46 26.32
CA ASN A 331 28.46 23.40 26.99
C ASN A 331 27.99 24.85 26.82
N SER A 332 28.36 25.71 27.76
CA SER A 332 28.15 27.17 27.74
C SER A 332 28.90 27.91 26.61
N THR A 333 29.66 27.21 25.75
CA THR A 333 30.35 27.81 24.59
C THR A 333 29.51 27.80 23.31
N VAL A 334 28.33 27.18 23.32
CA VAL A 334 27.38 27.23 22.20
C VAL A 334 26.97 28.68 21.92
N LYS A 335 27.36 29.19 20.75
CA LYS A 335 27.10 30.58 20.33
C LYS A 335 25.84 30.75 19.50
N GLU A 336 25.30 29.66 18.98
CA GLU A 336 24.21 29.68 18.00
C GLU A 336 23.25 28.52 18.25
N VAL A 337 21.96 28.82 18.25
CA VAL A 337 20.89 27.83 18.25
C VAL A 337 20.02 28.01 17.02
N ILE A 338 19.56 26.90 16.45
CA ILE A 338 18.82 26.83 15.21
C ILE A 338 17.59 25.94 15.44
N PHE A 339 16.41 26.51 15.20
CA PHE A 339 15.15 25.78 15.27
C PHE A 339 14.52 25.64 13.89
N ALA A 340 13.78 24.56 13.67
CA ALA A 340 12.88 24.41 12.55
C ALA A 340 11.44 24.75 12.97
N LEU A 341 10.78 25.58 12.19
CA LEU A 341 9.38 25.99 12.31
C LEU A 341 8.80 26.10 10.91
N ASN A 342 7.52 25.80 10.70
CA ASN A 342 6.91 25.91 9.38
C ASN A 342 7.13 27.32 8.77
N PRO A 343 7.53 27.45 7.50
CA PRO A 343 7.82 28.76 6.90
C PRO A 343 6.59 29.69 6.83
N GLY A 344 5.38 29.14 6.91
CA GLY A 344 4.16 29.92 7.00
C GLY A 344 3.92 30.59 8.37
N LEU A 345 4.65 30.16 9.41
CA LEU A 345 4.61 30.72 10.75
C LEU A 345 5.77 31.71 10.93
N GLN A 346 5.45 32.99 11.00
CA GLN A 346 6.42 34.07 11.08
C GLN A 346 6.72 34.41 12.53
N VAL A 347 7.99 34.35 12.92
CA VAL A 347 8.45 34.76 14.25
C VAL A 347 8.38 36.28 14.34
N THR A 348 7.81 36.78 15.43
CA THR A 348 7.67 38.22 15.73
C THR A 348 8.53 38.69 16.88
N SER A 349 8.85 37.81 17.83
CA SER A 349 9.71 38.15 18.96
C SER A 349 10.49 36.94 19.43
N CYS A 350 11.73 37.20 19.88
CA CYS A 350 12.62 36.23 20.50
C CYS A 350 13.19 36.86 21.77
N ASN A 351 13.02 36.21 22.92
CA ASN A 351 13.51 36.72 24.20
C ASN A 351 14.28 35.65 24.96
N LEU A 352 15.45 36.01 25.48
CA LEU A 352 16.25 35.20 26.41
C LEU A 352 16.16 35.83 27.80
N TYR A 353 15.63 35.10 28.77
CA TYR A 353 15.40 35.63 30.13
C TYR A 353 14.65 36.99 30.19
N GLY A 354 13.76 37.23 29.22
CA GLY A 354 13.01 38.48 29.08
C GLY A 354 13.74 39.61 28.34
N GLN A 355 14.99 39.41 27.92
CA GLN A 355 15.71 40.34 27.05
C GLN A 355 15.53 39.96 25.58
N THR A 356 15.17 40.93 24.74
CA THR A 356 14.96 40.68 23.31
C THR A 356 16.28 40.39 22.60
N LEU A 357 16.29 39.34 21.78
CA LEU A 357 17.41 38.93 20.94
C LEU A 357 17.06 39.09 19.46
N ASP A 358 18.07 39.38 18.66
CA ASP A 358 17.98 39.31 17.21
C ASP A 358 17.91 37.85 16.74
N TYR A 359 17.10 37.62 15.71
CA TYR A 359 16.96 36.32 15.07
C TYR A 359 16.91 36.49 13.55
N LYS A 360 17.29 35.45 12.83
CA LYS A 360 17.14 35.36 11.37
C LYS A 360 16.24 34.17 11.06
N GLN A 361 15.11 34.41 10.42
CA GLN A 361 14.26 33.36 9.87
C GLN A 361 14.47 33.25 8.36
N GLU A 362 14.91 32.09 7.89
CA GLU A 362 15.10 31.77 6.47
C GLU A 362 14.33 30.49 6.13
N ALA A 363 13.23 30.63 5.39
CA ALA A 363 12.23 29.59 5.19
C ALA A 363 11.80 28.96 6.53
N HIS A 364 12.14 27.69 6.76
CA HIS A 364 11.77 26.96 7.96
C HIS A 364 12.78 27.08 9.11
N LEU A 365 13.98 27.65 8.88
CA LEU A 365 15.02 27.74 9.89
C LEU A 365 15.01 29.08 10.62
N ILE A 366 15.10 29.04 11.95
CA ILE A 366 15.23 30.20 12.82
C ILE A 366 16.59 30.11 13.50
N THR A 367 17.50 31.01 13.13
CA THR A 367 18.85 31.11 13.71
C THR A 367 18.90 32.23 14.74
N ILE A 368 19.41 31.93 15.93
CA ILE A 368 19.51 32.85 17.06
C ILE A 368 20.93 32.83 17.58
N GLN A 369 21.56 34.00 17.64
CA GLN A 369 22.89 34.15 18.23
C GLN A 369 22.76 34.34 19.74
N LEU A 370 23.45 33.51 20.51
CA LEU A 370 23.44 33.55 21.96
C LEU A 370 24.53 34.50 22.48
N PRO A 371 24.23 35.36 23.47
CA PRO A 371 25.25 36.08 24.21
C PRO A 371 26.10 35.10 25.05
N PRO A 372 27.26 35.51 25.58
CA PRO A 372 28.03 34.69 26.52
C PRO A 372 27.17 34.25 27.71
N LEU A 373 27.09 32.92 27.93
CA LEU A 373 26.25 32.32 28.95
C LEU A 373 27.07 31.92 30.18
N SER A 374 26.46 32.05 31.37
CA SER A 374 27.03 31.57 32.64
C SER A 374 26.66 30.13 32.97
N ASP A 375 25.52 29.67 32.42
CA ASP A 375 24.92 28.37 32.72
C ASP A 375 24.73 27.55 31.45
N ASP A 376 24.76 26.24 31.59
CA ASP A 376 24.50 25.29 30.49
C ASP A 376 22.99 25.08 30.25
N THR A 377 22.12 25.77 30.99
CA THR A 377 20.66 25.75 30.78
C THR A 377 20.15 27.14 30.45
N ILE A 378 19.26 27.25 29.45
CA ILE A 378 18.70 28.53 29.02
C ILE A 378 17.17 28.52 28.87
N ARG A 379 16.55 29.69 29.07
CA ARG A 379 15.12 29.90 28.86
C ARG A 379 14.88 30.88 27.72
N LEU A 380 14.40 30.36 26.61
CA LEU A 380 14.09 31.11 25.40
C LEU A 380 12.58 31.23 25.23
N ALA A 381 12.08 32.39 24.81
CA ALA A 381 10.68 32.59 24.47
C ALA A 381 10.56 33.09 23.03
N LEU A 382 9.79 32.38 22.21
CA LEU A 382 9.47 32.73 20.83
C LEU A 382 7.97 33.04 20.73
N GLU A 383 7.62 34.14 20.07
CA GLU A 383 6.25 34.39 19.64
C GLU A 383 6.19 34.38 18.11
N TYR A 384 5.19 33.69 17.55
CA TYR A 384 5.01 33.56 16.12
C TYR A 384 3.53 33.47 15.75
N TRP A 385 3.20 33.85 14.52
CA TRP A 385 1.83 33.80 14.01
C TRP A 385 1.80 33.46 12.52
N GLY A 386 0.64 32.98 12.05
CA GLY A 386 0.41 32.74 10.64
C GLY A 386 -0.44 31.50 10.37
N THR A 387 -0.27 30.96 9.18
CA THR A 387 -0.87 29.69 8.73
C THR A 387 0.23 28.80 8.16
N THR A 388 0.07 27.49 8.22
CA THR A 388 1.10 26.56 7.73
C THR A 388 1.11 26.51 6.21
N ILE A 389 2.31 26.33 5.63
CA ILE A 389 2.49 26.07 4.21
C ILE A 389 2.78 24.57 4.04
N ASP A 390 1.82 23.85 3.45
CA ASP A 390 1.90 22.40 3.23
C ASP A 390 3.03 22.01 2.28
N ASP A 391 3.40 22.86 1.32
CA ASP A 391 4.46 22.58 0.34
C ASP A 391 5.85 22.36 0.98
N ALA A 392 6.08 22.89 2.19
CA ALA A 392 7.31 22.72 2.94
C ALA A 392 7.35 21.45 3.81
N VAL A 393 6.23 20.75 3.95
CA VAL A 393 6.09 19.54 4.78
C VAL A 393 6.58 18.32 4.00
N TYR A 394 7.13 17.31 4.69
CA TYR A 394 7.77 16.14 4.06
C TYR A 394 8.91 16.51 3.10
N ALA A 395 9.83 17.36 3.53
CA ALA A 395 10.97 17.79 2.70
C ALA A 395 11.87 16.64 2.24
N ASP A 396 11.81 15.49 2.93
CA ASP A 396 12.53 14.25 2.65
C ASP A 396 11.93 13.42 1.50
N ILE A 397 10.67 13.67 1.11
CA ILE A 397 9.97 12.92 0.05
C ILE A 397 10.12 13.61 -1.31
N SER A 398 10.37 12.84 -2.37
CA SER A 398 10.52 13.38 -3.72
C SER A 398 9.23 13.97 -4.29
N GLU A 399 9.36 14.99 -5.13
CA GLU A 399 8.28 15.63 -5.88
C GLU A 399 7.43 14.60 -6.66
N GLU A 400 8.07 13.62 -7.29
CA GLU A 400 7.37 12.58 -8.06
C GLU A 400 6.42 11.74 -7.18
N VAL A 401 6.87 11.37 -5.98
CA VAL A 401 6.05 10.63 -5.01
C VAL A 401 4.96 11.53 -4.42
N LYS A 402 5.24 12.83 -4.22
CA LYS A 402 4.24 13.81 -3.79
C LYS A 402 3.16 14.04 -4.83
N ALA A 403 3.54 14.17 -6.09
CA ALA A 403 2.65 14.38 -7.22
C ALA A 403 1.89 13.11 -7.65
N ALA A 404 2.37 11.92 -7.28
CA ALA A 404 1.70 10.66 -7.53
C ALA A 404 0.27 10.65 -6.96
N ASP A 405 -0.67 10.07 -7.70
CA ASP A 405 -2.09 10.11 -7.33
C ASP A 405 -2.34 9.33 -6.02
N ASN A 406 -2.95 9.97 -5.01
CA ASN A 406 -3.39 9.28 -3.78
C ASN A 406 -4.68 8.49 -4.05
N ARG A 407 -4.57 7.43 -4.84
CA ARG A 407 -5.71 6.70 -5.36
C ARG A 407 -6.01 5.48 -4.49
N LYS A 408 -7.00 5.59 -3.59
CA LYS A 408 -7.57 4.44 -2.87
C LYS A 408 -8.67 3.73 -3.68
N ASP A 409 -9.33 4.48 -4.56
CA ASP A 409 -10.42 4.14 -5.50
C ASP A 409 -10.59 5.34 -6.47
N PRO A 410 -11.59 5.46 -7.37
CA PRO A 410 -11.78 6.65 -8.23
C PRO A 410 -12.11 7.93 -7.45
N LEU A 411 -12.22 7.85 -6.12
CA LEU A 411 -12.32 8.98 -5.21
C LEU A 411 -10.94 9.54 -4.90
N LEU A 412 -10.55 10.58 -5.63
CA LEU A 412 -9.27 11.25 -5.39
C LEU A 412 -9.39 12.25 -4.24
N ALA A 413 -8.84 11.86 -3.09
CA ALA A 413 -8.65 12.76 -1.95
C ALA A 413 -7.45 13.69 -2.17
N GLY A 414 -7.55 14.92 -1.67
CA GLY A 414 -6.41 15.82 -1.62
C GLY A 414 -5.27 15.22 -0.79
N LYS A 415 -4.04 15.68 -1.05
CA LYS A 415 -2.89 15.43 -0.17
C LYS A 415 -2.59 16.72 0.59
N GLN A 416 -3.23 16.87 1.74
CA GLN A 416 -2.97 17.97 2.67
C GLN A 416 -2.37 17.40 3.96
N TYR A 417 -1.48 18.15 4.58
CA TYR A 417 -0.68 17.69 5.72
C TYR A 417 -1.04 18.42 7.01
N SER A 418 -1.48 19.67 6.89
CA SER A 418 -1.88 20.50 8.01
C SER A 418 -3.12 21.33 7.67
N PHE A 419 -3.89 21.69 8.70
CA PHE A 419 -5.14 22.42 8.54
C PHE A 419 -5.25 23.51 9.59
N ILE A 420 -5.48 24.74 9.14
CA ILE A 420 -5.85 25.87 9.99
C ILE A 420 -7.03 26.56 9.32
N GLN A 421 -8.23 26.27 9.80
CA GLN A 421 -9.49 26.86 9.35
C GLN A 421 -10.29 27.34 10.55
N SER A 422 -11.21 28.27 10.28
CA SER A 422 -12.05 28.91 11.29
C SER A 422 -12.69 27.97 12.31
N ASP A 423 -13.07 26.76 11.89
CA ASP A 423 -13.80 25.80 12.71
C ASP A 423 -13.09 24.43 12.77
N TYR A 424 -11.87 24.31 12.22
CA TYR A 424 -11.08 23.10 12.25
C TYR A 424 -9.57 23.37 12.21
N VAL A 425 -8.82 22.78 13.14
CA VAL A 425 -7.35 22.80 13.14
C VAL A 425 -6.84 21.37 13.28
N LEU A 426 -5.82 21.02 12.51
CA LEU A 426 -5.06 19.78 12.68
C LEU A 426 -3.60 20.08 12.38
N LEU A 427 -2.78 19.95 13.41
CA LEU A 427 -1.35 20.19 13.37
C LEU A 427 -0.66 18.98 14.00
N THR A 428 0.17 18.27 13.24
CA THR A 428 1.01 17.17 13.76
C THR A 428 2.46 17.63 13.85
N ARG A 429 3.35 16.87 14.49
CA ARG A 429 4.77 17.22 14.57
C ARG A 429 5.36 17.53 13.18
N GLU A 430 5.00 16.73 12.18
CA GLU A 430 5.48 16.88 10.80
C GLU A 430 5.13 18.25 10.18
N SER A 431 4.04 18.89 10.60
CA SER A 431 3.73 20.25 10.12
C SER A 431 4.72 21.31 10.63
N ASN A 432 5.59 20.97 11.58
CA ASN A 432 6.52 21.87 12.28
C ASN A 432 5.80 23.10 12.85
N TRP A 433 4.63 22.89 13.48
CA TRP A 433 3.83 23.97 14.06
C TRP A 433 4.41 24.56 15.35
N TYR A 434 5.30 23.81 16.01
CA TYR A 434 6.08 24.25 17.16
C TYR A 434 7.59 24.13 16.86
N PRO A 435 8.45 24.95 17.49
CA PRO A 435 9.89 24.92 17.24
C PRO A 435 10.52 23.57 17.61
N VAL A 436 11.22 22.95 16.68
CA VAL A 436 12.05 21.74 16.92
C VAL A 436 13.52 22.05 16.68
N VAL A 437 14.45 21.35 17.34
CA VAL A 437 15.89 21.56 17.13
C VAL A 437 16.27 21.15 15.70
N ALA A 438 16.85 22.06 14.92
CA ALA A 438 17.25 21.82 13.53
C ALA A 438 18.62 21.13 13.44
N ASP A 439 18.67 19.89 13.89
CA ASP A 439 19.83 18.99 13.76
C ASP A 439 19.98 18.44 12.33
N LYS A 440 21.16 17.92 11.95
CA LYS A 440 21.51 17.34 10.63
C LYS A 440 20.49 16.35 10.08
N GLN A 441 19.70 15.70 10.94
CA GLN A 441 18.63 14.76 10.59
C GLN A 441 17.38 14.94 11.46
N TYR A 442 17.01 16.19 11.78
CA TYR A 442 15.91 16.47 12.73
C TYR A 442 14.55 15.87 12.35
N TRP A 443 14.29 15.63 11.06
CA TRP A 443 13.05 14.99 10.58
C TRP A 443 13.00 13.47 10.84
N THR A 444 14.13 12.84 11.19
CA THR A 444 14.20 11.44 11.65
C THR A 444 14.39 11.33 13.17
N SER A 445 14.70 12.45 13.84
CA SER A 445 15.02 12.50 15.26
C SER A 445 13.85 13.04 16.08
N TYR A 446 13.32 12.19 16.96
CA TYR A 446 12.15 12.47 17.79
C TYR A 446 12.60 12.41 19.27
N PRO A 447 13.29 13.45 19.79
CA PRO A 447 13.69 13.49 21.19
C PRO A 447 12.46 13.57 22.10
N PHE A 448 12.51 12.87 23.23
CA PHE A 448 11.52 13.02 24.30
C PHE A 448 11.69 14.36 24.99
N THR A 449 10.59 15.10 25.10
CA THR A 449 10.52 16.42 25.77
C THR A 449 9.22 16.50 26.56
N ASN A 450 9.17 17.28 27.64
CA ASN A 450 7.90 17.56 28.31
C ASN A 450 7.14 18.66 27.58
N MET A 451 5.80 18.61 27.62
CA MET A 451 4.96 19.69 27.10
C MET A 451 3.80 20.02 28.04
N GLU A 452 3.69 21.31 28.31
CA GLU A 452 2.50 21.98 28.78
C GLU A 452 1.93 22.80 27.62
N LEU A 453 0.67 22.55 27.27
CA LEU A 453 -0.01 23.22 26.17
C LEU A 453 -1.31 23.86 26.65
N GLU A 454 -1.43 25.17 26.47
CA GLU A 454 -2.65 25.93 26.66
C GLU A 454 -3.23 26.28 25.28
N VAL A 455 -4.49 25.92 25.01
CA VAL A 455 -5.17 26.19 23.74
C VAL A 455 -6.39 27.04 23.98
N ILE A 456 -6.42 28.20 23.32
CA ILE A 456 -7.54 29.13 23.29
C ILE A 456 -8.14 29.09 21.88
N THR A 457 -9.45 28.86 21.81
CA THR A 457 -10.20 28.78 20.56
C THR A 457 -11.64 29.29 20.73
N LYS A 458 -12.42 29.27 19.64
CA LYS A 458 -13.82 29.69 19.68
C LYS A 458 -14.61 28.81 20.67
N PRO A 459 -15.60 29.39 21.38
CA PRO A 459 -16.54 28.61 22.17
C PRO A 459 -17.20 27.49 21.34
N MET A 460 -17.53 26.36 21.97
CA MET A 460 -18.14 25.15 21.37
C MET A 460 -17.21 24.23 20.57
N LEU A 461 -15.99 24.66 20.23
CA LEU A 461 -15.01 23.75 19.64
C LEU A 461 -14.34 22.90 20.73
N THR A 462 -14.11 21.63 20.41
CA THR A 462 -13.39 20.68 21.27
C THR A 462 -11.94 20.64 20.84
N VAL A 463 -11.02 20.70 21.80
CA VAL A 463 -9.58 20.54 21.57
C VAL A 463 -9.18 19.14 21.99
N VAL A 464 -8.38 18.48 21.15
CA VAL A 464 -7.78 17.17 21.41
C VAL A 464 -6.27 17.29 21.23
N SER A 465 -5.51 16.83 22.22
CA SER A 465 -4.04 16.82 22.25
C SER A 465 -3.59 15.72 23.22
N GLN A 466 -2.29 15.39 23.21
CA GLN A 466 -1.67 14.50 24.18
C GLN A 466 -1.66 15.12 25.59
N GLY A 467 -1.72 14.27 26.62
CA GLY A 467 -1.70 14.71 28.02
C GLY A 467 -3.06 14.70 28.71
N ALA A 468 -3.05 14.84 30.03
CA ALA A 468 -4.25 15.07 30.82
C ALA A 468 -4.86 16.43 30.46
N CYS A 469 -6.17 16.48 30.22
CA CYS A 469 -6.88 17.67 29.77
C CYS A 469 -7.70 18.31 30.89
N ASP A 470 -7.41 19.57 31.18
CA ASP A 470 -8.19 20.45 32.04
C ASP A 470 -8.98 21.45 31.18
N SER A 471 -10.32 21.37 31.20
CA SER A 471 -11.19 22.36 30.57
C SER A 471 -11.35 23.56 31.51
N LEU A 472 -10.54 24.60 31.32
CA LEU A 472 -10.54 25.80 32.16
C LEU A 472 -11.80 26.65 31.98
N SER A 473 -12.22 26.83 30.72
CA SER A 473 -13.49 27.47 30.36
C SER A 473 -13.90 27.08 28.93
N ASN A 474 -15.08 27.49 28.48
CA ASN A 474 -15.54 27.15 27.12
C ASN A 474 -14.60 27.74 26.06
N GLY A 475 -13.95 26.88 25.27
CA GLY A 475 -12.94 27.28 24.29
C GLY A 475 -11.53 27.47 24.88
N HIS A 476 -11.28 27.11 26.13
CA HIS A 476 -9.97 27.22 26.77
C HIS A 476 -9.59 25.91 27.48
N TYR A 477 -8.55 25.25 26.97
CA TYR A 477 -8.11 23.93 27.41
C TYR A 477 -6.63 23.97 27.78
N ARG A 478 -6.25 23.22 28.81
CA ARG A 478 -4.86 23.00 29.18
C ARG A 478 -4.55 21.50 29.14
N PHE A 479 -3.45 21.16 28.53
CA PHE A 479 -2.94 19.80 28.42
C PHE A 479 -1.60 19.69 29.13
N LEU A 480 -1.50 18.70 30.02
CA LEU A 480 -0.30 18.41 30.78
C LEU A 480 0.13 16.98 30.55
N THR A 481 1.34 16.80 30.04
CA THR A 481 1.94 15.48 29.85
C THR A 481 2.41 14.89 31.17
N GLU A 482 2.07 13.64 31.46
CA GLU A 482 2.57 12.93 32.64
C GLU A 482 3.95 12.29 32.43
N GLN A 483 4.35 12.11 31.18
CA GLN A 483 5.63 11.56 30.76
C GLN A 483 6.14 12.37 29.55
N PRO A 484 7.46 12.51 29.37
CA PRO A 484 8.03 13.09 28.17
C PRO A 484 7.52 12.37 26.91
N LEU A 485 7.07 13.12 25.91
CA LEU A 485 6.66 12.58 24.61
C LEU A 485 7.57 13.15 23.52
N ASN A 486 7.63 12.45 22.39
CA ASN A 486 8.52 12.81 21.29
C ASN A 486 7.81 13.43 20.08
N ALA A 487 6.47 13.41 20.07
CA ALA A 487 5.64 14.03 19.05
C ALA A 487 4.35 14.59 19.64
N TYR A 488 3.98 15.78 19.19
CA TYR A 488 2.83 16.52 19.70
C TYR A 488 1.90 16.96 18.57
N SER A 489 0.60 16.83 18.79
CA SER A 489 -0.43 17.25 17.85
C SER A 489 -1.54 18.04 18.53
N VAL A 490 -2.09 19.01 17.81
CA VAL A 490 -3.27 19.75 18.23
C VAL A 490 -4.36 19.60 17.19
N ILE A 491 -5.53 19.20 17.67
CA ILE A 491 -6.73 19.03 16.87
C ILE A 491 -7.83 19.87 17.50
N ILE A 492 -8.48 20.70 16.70
CA ILE A 492 -9.60 21.53 17.14
C ILE A 492 -10.74 21.26 16.17
N GLY A 493 -11.93 20.96 16.67
CA GLY A 493 -13.07 20.70 15.80
C GLY A 493 -14.38 20.47 16.54
N ASP A 494 -15.44 20.27 15.77
CA ASP A 494 -16.78 19.97 16.29
C ASP A 494 -16.96 18.46 16.55
N PHE A 495 -16.40 18.01 17.67
CA PHE A 495 -16.39 16.59 18.04
C PHE A 495 -17.45 16.25 19.10
N GLU A 496 -17.94 15.01 19.02
CA GLU A 496 -18.54 14.27 20.13
C GLU A 496 -17.50 13.29 20.71
N LYS A 497 -17.37 13.26 22.04
CA LYS A 497 -16.48 12.35 22.78
C LYS A 497 -17.27 11.22 23.42
N TYR A 498 -16.95 9.98 23.08
CA TYR A 498 -17.35 8.79 23.83
C TYR A 498 -16.12 8.25 24.55
N THR A 499 -16.25 7.86 25.81
CA THR A 499 -15.11 7.40 26.62
C THR A 499 -15.46 6.19 27.49
N THR A 500 -14.50 5.30 27.68
CA THR A 500 -14.57 4.17 28.61
C THR A 500 -13.18 3.88 29.17
N THR A 501 -13.10 3.33 30.38
CA THR A 501 -11.81 2.99 31.01
C THR A 501 -11.63 1.47 31.03
N ILE A 502 -10.50 0.99 30.52
CA ILE A 502 -10.16 -0.43 30.41
C ILE A 502 -8.73 -0.63 30.87
N ASP A 503 -8.51 -1.48 31.88
CA ASP A 503 -7.18 -1.76 32.44
C ASP A 503 -6.37 -0.48 32.76
N SER A 504 -7.02 0.50 33.40
CA SER A 504 -6.45 1.83 33.75
C SER A 504 -6.06 2.73 32.57
N VAL A 505 -6.50 2.40 31.35
CA VAL A 505 -6.36 3.23 30.15
C VAL A 505 -7.71 3.83 29.78
N GLU A 506 -7.77 5.15 29.56
CA GLU A 506 -8.96 5.83 29.02
C GLU A 506 -9.01 5.68 27.49
N PHE A 507 -9.98 4.92 27.00
CA PHE A 507 -10.27 4.78 25.57
C PHE A 507 -11.31 5.81 25.16
N SER A 508 -10.95 6.70 24.24
CA SER A 508 -11.84 7.75 23.72
C SER A 508 -12.07 7.62 22.22
N LEU A 509 -13.29 7.89 21.77
CA LEU A 509 -13.64 8.07 20.36
C LEU A 509 -14.12 9.51 20.18
N PHE A 510 -13.38 10.27 19.37
CA PHE A 510 -13.75 11.61 18.92
C PHE A 510 -14.21 11.53 17.47
N HIS A 511 -15.49 11.75 17.23
CA HIS A 511 -16.06 11.72 15.89
C HIS A 511 -16.89 12.98 15.64
N HIS A 512 -17.08 13.32 14.37
CA HIS A 512 -17.91 14.46 14.01
C HIS A 512 -19.38 14.16 14.33
N LYS A 513 -20.12 15.17 14.82
CA LYS A 513 -21.51 15.01 15.29
C LYS A 513 -22.47 14.40 14.26
N LYS A 514 -22.20 14.60 12.96
CA LYS A 514 -23.03 14.06 11.86
C LYS A 514 -22.68 12.61 11.49
N HIS A 515 -21.56 12.08 11.97
CA HIS A 515 -21.05 10.76 11.59
C HIS A 515 -21.58 9.69 12.54
N THR A 516 -22.62 8.98 12.13
CA THR A 516 -23.36 8.05 13.01
C THR A 516 -23.60 6.66 12.42
N PHE A 517 -23.05 6.36 11.24
CA PHE A 517 -23.30 5.12 10.49
C PHE A 517 -23.05 3.84 11.31
N TYR A 518 -22.07 3.87 12.22
CA TYR A 518 -21.67 2.71 13.03
C TYR A 518 -22.69 2.36 14.13
N LYS A 519 -23.56 3.29 14.54
CA LYS A 519 -24.47 3.10 15.68
C LYS A 519 -25.45 1.95 15.47
N GLU A 520 -25.91 1.73 14.24
CA GLU A 520 -26.85 0.65 13.89
C GLU A 520 -26.21 -0.76 13.96
N TYR A 521 -24.88 -0.86 13.92
CA TYR A 521 -24.16 -2.14 13.91
C TYR A 521 -23.86 -2.69 15.31
N PHE A 522 -23.96 -1.86 16.35
CA PHE A 522 -23.49 -2.18 17.70
C PHE A 522 -24.54 -1.90 18.78
N THR A 523 -25.83 -1.98 18.44
CA THR A 523 -26.95 -1.67 19.34
C THR A 523 -26.99 -2.53 20.61
N GLU A 524 -26.50 -3.78 20.54
CA GLU A 524 -26.55 -4.76 21.63
C GLU A 524 -25.24 -4.81 22.46
N LEU A 525 -24.23 -3.99 22.13
CA LEU A 525 -22.89 -4.09 22.71
C LEU A 525 -22.57 -3.08 23.80
N ASN A 526 -23.52 -2.23 24.23
CA ASN A 526 -23.26 -1.14 25.17
C ASN A 526 -22.48 -1.58 26.44
N ASP A 527 -22.82 -2.73 27.01
CA ASP A 527 -22.17 -3.31 28.20
C ASP A 527 -20.93 -4.17 27.87
N THR A 528 -20.69 -4.48 26.60
CA THR A 528 -19.74 -5.51 26.16
C THR A 528 -18.54 -4.95 25.39
N ILE A 529 -18.63 -3.72 24.86
CA ILE A 529 -17.55 -3.04 24.13
C ILE A 529 -16.23 -3.08 24.91
N SER A 530 -16.25 -2.72 26.20
CA SER A 530 -15.05 -2.71 27.04
C SER A 530 -14.39 -4.09 27.15
N HIS A 531 -15.19 -5.15 27.24
CA HIS A 531 -14.67 -6.52 27.29
C HIS A 531 -14.10 -6.97 25.93
N VAL A 532 -14.71 -6.56 24.81
CA VAL A 532 -14.19 -6.88 23.47
C VAL A 532 -12.85 -6.19 23.23
N ILE A 533 -12.76 -4.90 23.53
CA ILE A 533 -11.51 -4.13 23.41
C ILE A 533 -10.43 -4.73 24.31
N LYS A 534 -10.76 -5.08 25.57
CA LYS A 534 -9.84 -5.76 26.49
C LYS A 534 -9.27 -7.05 25.90
N ASN A 535 -10.10 -7.89 25.30
CA ASN A 535 -9.65 -9.14 24.68
C ASN A 535 -8.75 -8.87 23.48
N VAL A 536 -9.14 -7.97 22.57
CA VAL A 536 -8.32 -7.63 21.40
C VAL A 536 -6.97 -7.04 21.82
N LYS A 537 -6.95 -6.15 22.81
CA LYS A 537 -5.72 -5.60 23.41
C LYS A 537 -4.86 -6.70 24.02
N GLY A 538 -5.43 -7.55 24.88
CA GLY A 538 -4.70 -8.62 25.55
C GLY A 538 -4.13 -9.65 24.58
N ASP A 539 -4.86 -9.98 23.51
CA ASP A 539 -4.38 -10.88 22.46
C ASP A 539 -3.23 -10.26 21.65
N PHE A 540 -3.30 -8.95 21.39
CA PHE A 540 -2.23 -8.20 20.73
C PHE A 540 -0.96 -8.13 21.59
N GLU A 541 -1.09 -7.70 22.85
CA GLU A 541 0.03 -7.58 23.80
C GLU A 541 0.69 -8.94 24.06
N ARG A 542 -0.10 -10.01 24.19
CA ARG A 542 0.42 -11.38 24.38
C ARG A 542 1.26 -11.84 23.20
N LYS A 543 0.89 -11.47 21.97
CA LYS A 543 1.67 -11.79 20.76
C LYS A 543 2.92 -10.91 20.64
N LEU A 544 2.80 -9.63 20.97
CA LEU A 544 3.89 -8.66 20.84
C LEU A 544 4.98 -8.85 21.91
N GLY A 545 4.60 -9.21 23.13
CA GLY A 545 5.46 -9.26 24.31
C GLY A 545 5.58 -7.92 25.05
N LEU A 546 4.92 -6.86 24.57
CA LEU A 546 5.00 -5.51 25.14
C LEU A 546 3.64 -5.02 25.63
N SER A 547 3.64 -4.32 26.77
CA SER A 547 2.47 -3.68 27.36
C SER A 547 2.20 -2.27 26.79
N TYR A 548 0.94 -1.82 26.72
CA TYR A 548 0.63 -0.45 26.34
C TYR A 548 1.12 0.54 27.42
N PRO A 549 1.93 1.56 27.08
CA PRO A 549 2.62 2.36 28.09
C PRO A 549 1.86 3.62 28.53
N TYR A 550 0.84 4.05 27.78
CA TYR A 550 0.14 5.32 28.03
C TYR A 550 -1.12 5.14 28.88
N LYS A 551 -1.58 6.23 29.49
CA LYS A 551 -2.84 6.27 30.27
C LYS A 551 -4.08 6.49 29.41
N ARG A 552 -3.91 6.83 28.12
CA ARG A 552 -4.99 7.22 27.22
C ARG A 552 -4.76 6.65 25.83
N PHE A 553 -5.84 6.30 25.16
CA PHE A 553 -5.88 5.94 23.74
C PHE A 553 -7.11 6.59 23.10
N SER A 554 -6.90 7.47 22.13
CA SER A 554 -7.96 8.19 21.44
C SER A 554 -8.01 7.85 19.95
N VAL A 555 -9.16 7.48 19.42
CA VAL A 555 -9.39 7.47 17.97
C VAL A 555 -10.05 8.80 17.60
N VAL A 556 -9.41 9.59 16.75
CA VAL A 556 -9.88 10.92 16.36
C VAL A 556 -10.18 10.95 14.87
N GLU A 557 -11.41 11.31 14.51
CA GLU A 557 -11.76 11.52 13.12
C GLU A 557 -11.06 12.74 12.52
N VAL A 558 -10.51 12.58 11.32
CA VAL A 558 -9.80 13.62 10.58
C VAL A 558 -10.30 13.72 9.13
N PRO A 559 -10.12 14.86 8.44
CA PRO A 559 -10.52 15.03 7.06
C PRO A 559 -9.99 13.93 6.15
N VAL A 560 -10.80 13.46 5.19
CA VAL A 560 -10.35 12.48 4.18
C VAL A 560 -9.18 12.98 3.31
N ASN A 561 -9.00 14.30 3.23
CA ASN A 561 -7.91 14.97 2.52
C ASN A 561 -6.58 14.96 3.30
N MET A 562 -6.55 14.50 4.56
CA MET A 562 -5.31 14.32 5.30
C MET A 562 -4.51 13.17 4.69
N HIS A 563 -3.24 13.42 4.40
CA HIS A 563 -2.32 12.41 3.92
C HIS A 563 -1.05 12.36 4.77
N SER A 564 -0.56 11.16 5.05
CA SER A 564 0.77 10.94 5.61
C SER A 564 1.56 10.02 4.68
N TYR A 565 2.86 10.26 4.57
CA TYR A 565 3.75 9.37 3.85
C TYR A 565 4.29 8.31 4.79
N LEU A 566 4.45 7.12 4.23
CA LEU A 566 5.22 6.06 4.85
C LEU A 566 6.68 6.28 4.52
N ARG A 567 7.55 6.01 5.50
CA ARG A 567 8.98 6.24 5.38
C ARG A 567 9.70 4.90 5.52
N ASN A 568 10.83 4.77 4.84
CA ASN A 568 11.62 3.53 4.87
C ASN A 568 12.35 3.32 6.21
N TRP A 569 12.45 4.34 7.05
CA TRP A 569 13.18 4.29 8.32
C TRP A 569 12.28 4.17 9.57
N THR A 570 10.95 4.12 9.42
CA THR A 570 10.04 3.84 10.56
C THR A 570 8.73 3.19 10.11
N LEU A 571 8.15 2.34 10.97
CA LEU A 571 6.79 1.81 10.84
C LEU A 571 5.71 2.85 11.21
N ALA A 572 6.10 3.96 11.84
CA ALA A 572 5.19 5.03 12.23
C ALA A 572 4.77 5.91 11.05
N THR A 573 3.58 6.48 11.16
CA THR A 573 3.08 7.52 10.24
C THR A 573 2.42 8.60 11.07
N GLU A 574 2.26 9.81 10.51
CA GLU A 574 1.56 10.91 11.18
C GLU A 574 0.06 10.65 11.41
N ASN A 575 -0.48 9.51 10.95
CA ASN A 575 -1.81 9.05 11.37
C ASN A 575 -1.80 8.35 12.73
N ILE A 576 -0.64 7.97 13.25
CA ILE A 576 -0.46 7.48 14.60
C ILE A 576 0.33 8.55 15.35
N MET A 577 -0.15 8.97 16.50
CA MET A 577 0.57 9.87 17.39
C MET A 577 0.63 9.22 18.77
N PRO A 578 1.49 9.69 19.70
CA PRO A 578 1.37 9.26 21.07
C PRO A 578 -0.08 9.45 21.56
N GLU A 579 -0.60 8.43 22.25
CA GLU A 579 -1.96 8.39 22.81
C GLU A 579 -3.14 8.44 21.81
N MET A 580 -2.91 8.48 20.49
CA MET A 580 -4.02 8.61 19.55
C MET A 580 -3.78 8.08 18.13
N VAL A 581 -4.88 7.74 17.44
CA VAL A 581 -4.95 7.39 16.01
C VAL A 581 -5.85 8.38 15.28
N LEU A 582 -5.31 9.01 14.25
CA LEU A 582 -6.02 9.91 13.34
C LEU A 582 -6.66 9.09 12.21
N PHE A 583 -7.96 8.84 12.33
CA PHE A 583 -8.72 7.97 11.44
C PHE A 583 -9.58 8.80 10.48
N PRO A 584 -9.65 8.49 9.17
CA PRO A 584 -10.38 9.32 8.21
C PRO A 584 -11.87 9.36 8.55
N GLU A 585 -12.51 10.50 8.25
CA GLU A 585 -13.93 10.73 8.51
C GLU A 585 -14.84 9.61 7.95
N ASN A 586 -15.76 9.09 8.77
CA ASN A 586 -16.57 7.90 8.48
C ASN A 586 -15.76 6.66 8.01
N GLY A 587 -14.45 6.62 8.27
CA GLY A 587 -13.51 5.63 7.72
C GLY A 587 -13.39 5.64 6.20
N GLY A 588 -13.63 6.80 5.56
CA GLY A 588 -13.63 6.96 4.12
C GLY A 588 -12.34 6.47 3.43
N GLY A 589 -12.52 5.67 2.39
CA GLY A 589 -11.42 5.08 1.61
C GLY A 589 -10.72 3.89 2.29
N VAL A 590 -11.23 3.41 3.44
CA VAL A 590 -10.73 2.21 4.11
C VAL A 590 -11.69 1.06 3.84
N TRP A 591 -11.29 0.09 3.00
CA TRP A 591 -12.13 -1.06 2.64
C TRP A 591 -12.51 -1.92 3.86
N GLN A 592 -11.68 -1.92 4.89
CA GLN A 592 -11.87 -2.62 6.16
C GLN A 592 -12.88 -1.91 7.08
N ASN A 593 -13.38 -0.73 6.71
CA ASN A 593 -14.37 0.02 7.48
C ASN A 593 -15.83 -0.29 7.06
N ASP A 594 -16.05 -1.08 6.00
CA ASP A 594 -17.41 -1.48 5.59
C ASP A 594 -17.98 -2.56 6.54
N LEU A 595 -18.66 -2.10 7.59
CA LEU A 595 -19.28 -2.94 8.62
C LEU A 595 -20.35 -3.88 8.05
N ALA A 596 -21.05 -3.49 6.97
CA ALA A 596 -22.01 -4.37 6.30
C ALA A 596 -21.29 -5.57 5.68
N ASN A 597 -20.19 -5.33 4.97
CA ASN A 597 -19.37 -6.39 4.39
C ASN A 597 -18.76 -7.30 5.47
N ILE A 598 -18.29 -6.74 6.59
CA ILE A 598 -17.78 -7.53 7.72
C ILE A 598 -18.91 -8.41 8.28
N LYS A 599 -20.09 -7.84 8.55
CA LYS A 599 -21.27 -8.57 9.04
C LYS A 599 -21.65 -9.72 8.11
N ASN A 600 -21.71 -9.48 6.80
CA ASN A 600 -22.02 -10.51 5.80
C ASN A 600 -20.94 -11.62 5.75
N ARG A 601 -19.66 -11.27 5.92
CA ARG A 601 -18.55 -12.24 6.01
C ARG A 601 -18.64 -13.09 7.29
N VAL A 602 -18.97 -12.47 8.42
CA VAL A 602 -19.19 -13.20 9.68
C VAL A 602 -20.39 -14.13 9.54
N LYS A 603 -21.51 -13.64 9.01
CA LYS A 603 -22.74 -14.44 8.82
C LYS A 603 -22.50 -15.68 7.97
N ARG A 604 -21.85 -15.53 6.82
CA ARG A 604 -21.47 -16.67 5.98
C ARG A 604 -20.58 -17.66 6.71
N ARG A 605 -19.58 -17.19 7.48
CA ARG A 605 -18.72 -18.09 8.27
C ARG A 605 -19.53 -18.92 9.26
N THR A 606 -20.48 -18.29 9.96
CA THR A 606 -21.39 -18.94 10.92
C THR A 606 -22.32 -19.95 10.23
N GLU A 607 -22.88 -19.60 9.07
CA GLU A 607 -23.71 -20.50 8.27
C GLU A 607 -22.91 -21.72 7.77
N PHE A 608 -21.66 -21.51 7.32
CA PHE A 608 -20.77 -22.60 6.90
C PHE A 608 -20.34 -23.52 8.05
N SER A 609 -20.19 -22.98 9.27
CA SER A 609 -19.87 -23.79 10.46
C SER A 609 -21.10 -24.48 11.06
N ASN A 610 -22.30 -24.18 10.56
CA ASN A 610 -23.58 -24.69 11.07
C ASN A 610 -23.77 -24.39 12.58
N GLU A 611 -23.27 -23.22 13.01
CA GLU A 611 -23.41 -22.71 14.38
C GLU A 611 -24.60 -21.74 14.45
N GLU A 612 -25.45 -21.86 15.47
CA GLU A 612 -26.42 -20.81 15.80
C GLU A 612 -25.76 -19.82 16.75
N ARG A 613 -25.72 -18.54 16.38
CA ARG A 613 -25.18 -17.45 17.21
C ARG A 613 -26.24 -16.40 17.44
N SER A 614 -26.27 -15.84 18.66
CA SER A 614 -27.12 -14.70 18.98
C SER A 614 -26.69 -13.44 18.22
N ASP A 615 -27.59 -12.47 18.05
CA ASP A 615 -27.26 -11.18 17.44
C ASP A 615 -26.13 -10.46 18.19
N LYS A 616 -26.10 -10.57 19.53
CA LYS A 616 -25.03 -10.02 20.36
C LYS A 616 -23.67 -10.66 20.04
N GLU A 617 -23.59 -11.99 19.94
CA GLU A 617 -22.34 -12.69 19.56
C GLU A 617 -21.88 -12.35 18.14
N MET A 618 -22.83 -12.17 17.22
CA MET A 618 -22.56 -11.72 15.87
C MET A 618 -21.94 -10.32 15.86
N GLN A 619 -22.53 -9.37 16.60
CA GLN A 619 -21.98 -8.01 16.74
C GLN A 619 -20.59 -8.02 17.40
N ILE A 620 -20.35 -8.88 18.40
CA ILE A 620 -19.01 -9.06 19.02
C ILE A 620 -17.98 -9.49 17.98
N GLU A 621 -18.28 -10.49 17.15
CA GLU A 621 -17.36 -10.99 16.12
C GLU A 621 -17.13 -9.94 15.01
N VAL A 622 -18.15 -9.15 14.68
CA VAL A 622 -18.02 -7.98 13.78
C VAL A 622 -17.07 -6.94 14.39
N LEU A 623 -17.25 -6.57 15.65
CA LEU A 623 -16.39 -5.59 16.33
C LEU A 623 -14.94 -6.10 16.45
N LYS A 624 -14.74 -7.37 16.82
CA LYS A 624 -13.40 -8.00 16.85
C LYS A 624 -12.74 -7.98 15.48
N SER A 625 -13.49 -8.35 14.43
CA SER A 625 -13.00 -8.33 13.05
C SER A 625 -12.66 -6.89 12.62
N TYR A 626 -13.50 -5.92 12.95
CA TYR A 626 -13.29 -4.50 12.65
C TYR A 626 -12.04 -3.94 13.32
N LEU A 627 -11.89 -4.11 14.64
CA LEU A 627 -10.73 -3.63 15.39
C LEU A 627 -9.45 -4.31 14.88
N GLY A 628 -9.54 -5.61 14.63
CA GLY A 628 -8.46 -6.40 14.10
C GLY A 628 -7.98 -6.01 12.71
N ASP A 629 -8.92 -5.81 11.78
CA ASP A 629 -8.62 -5.49 10.39
C ASP A 629 -8.24 -4.02 10.18
N ASN A 630 -8.53 -3.10 11.11
CA ASN A 630 -8.13 -1.69 11.01
C ASN A 630 -6.89 -1.34 11.84
N PHE A 631 -6.82 -1.79 13.09
CA PHE A 631 -5.83 -1.32 14.07
C PHE A 631 -4.71 -2.32 14.37
N ILE A 632 -4.93 -3.62 14.15
CA ILE A 632 -3.98 -4.68 14.57
C ILE A 632 -3.20 -5.26 13.40
N SER A 633 -3.87 -5.73 12.35
CA SER A 633 -3.25 -6.36 11.19
C SER A 633 -4.02 -6.03 9.90
N PRO A 634 -4.01 -4.78 9.44
CA PRO A 634 -4.72 -4.41 8.23
C PRO A 634 -4.25 -5.22 7.00
N SER A 635 -5.22 -5.72 6.22
CA SER A 635 -4.98 -6.49 4.98
C SER A 635 -5.82 -5.91 3.86
N ARG A 636 -5.27 -5.62 2.66
CA ARG A 636 -6.09 -5.20 1.51
C ARG A 636 -7.04 -6.32 1.07
N PHE A 637 -8.26 -5.92 0.71
CA PHE A 637 -9.24 -6.72 -0.02
C PHE A 637 -9.52 -5.97 -1.33
N PHE A 638 -9.24 -6.59 -2.47
CA PHE A 638 -9.62 -6.05 -3.79
C PHE A 638 -10.23 -7.20 -4.61
N PHE A 639 -11.47 -7.02 -5.12
CA PHE A 639 -12.19 -7.95 -6.01
C PHE A 639 -11.98 -9.47 -5.73
N GLY A 640 -12.11 -9.89 -4.48
CA GLY A 640 -12.09 -11.31 -4.11
C GLY A 640 -10.72 -12.01 -4.15
N ARG A 641 -9.61 -11.31 -4.44
CA ARG A 641 -8.25 -11.83 -4.21
C ARG A 641 -7.62 -11.12 -3.01
N ARG A 642 -7.21 -11.94 -2.04
CA ARG A 642 -6.48 -11.50 -0.85
C ARG A 642 -5.00 -11.70 -1.15
N GLN A 643 -4.30 -10.62 -1.51
CA GLN A 643 -2.84 -10.63 -1.65
C GLN A 643 -2.24 -10.49 -0.24
N GLU A 644 -2.35 -11.55 0.55
CA GLU A 644 -1.77 -11.64 1.89
C GLU A 644 -0.29 -12.05 1.73
N GLY A 645 0.64 -11.11 1.90
CA GLY A 645 2.07 -11.43 2.01
C GLY A 645 3.05 -10.44 1.41
N GLU A 646 2.63 -9.50 0.57
CA GLU A 646 3.52 -8.49 -0.02
C GLU A 646 3.45 -7.18 0.77
N ARG A 647 4.60 -6.70 1.29
CA ARG A 647 4.69 -5.33 1.85
C ARG A 647 4.86 -4.35 0.70
N HIS A 648 3.77 -4.04 0.02
CA HIS A 648 3.68 -2.75 -0.66
C HIS A 648 3.59 -1.68 0.43
N VAL A 649 4.25 -0.54 0.23
CA VAL A 649 4.08 0.66 1.07
C VAL A 649 2.58 0.97 1.17
N GLU A 650 1.82 0.77 0.09
CA GLU A 650 0.35 0.86 0.10
C GLU A 650 -0.39 -0.15 1.01
N ASN A 651 0.24 -1.26 1.39
CA ASN A 651 -0.30 -2.34 2.22
C ASN A 651 0.00 -2.18 3.72
N TRP A 652 0.87 -1.25 4.12
CA TRP A 652 1.10 -1.00 5.54
C TRP A 652 -0.09 -0.33 6.21
N GLY A 653 -0.34 -0.77 7.44
CA GLY A 653 -1.39 -0.24 8.27
C GLY A 653 -1.08 1.18 8.71
N ARG A 654 -1.46 2.17 7.92
CA ARG A 654 -1.44 3.59 8.30
C ARG A 654 -2.14 3.85 9.65
N TYR A 655 -3.04 2.95 10.06
CA TYR A 655 -3.79 3.00 11.31
C TYR A 655 -3.40 1.91 12.32
N GLN A 656 -2.30 1.19 12.09
CA GLN A 656 -1.85 0.12 13.00
C GLN A 656 -1.28 0.70 14.29
N VAL A 657 -1.67 0.14 15.44
CA VAL A 657 -1.30 0.70 16.77
C VAL A 657 0.12 0.36 17.23
N PHE A 658 0.85 -0.48 16.50
CA PHE A 658 2.21 -0.92 16.86
C PHE A 658 3.16 0.23 17.25
N PRO A 659 3.21 1.38 16.54
CA PRO A 659 4.13 2.47 16.89
C PRO A 659 3.94 3.03 18.31
N MET A 660 2.74 2.93 18.90
CA MET A 660 2.51 3.34 20.29
C MET A 660 3.09 2.36 21.32
N TYR A 661 3.37 1.11 20.93
CA TYR A 661 3.98 0.12 21.81
C TYR A 661 5.51 0.16 21.78
N PHE A 662 6.11 0.82 20.80
CA PHE A 662 7.56 0.92 20.68
C PHE A 662 8.04 2.30 20.18
N THR A 663 7.77 2.67 18.93
CA THR A 663 8.34 3.85 18.25
C THR A 663 8.18 5.16 19.02
N TYR A 664 7.01 5.39 19.63
CA TYR A 664 6.70 6.63 20.35
C TYR A 664 7.05 6.60 21.84
N ASN A 665 7.63 5.50 22.35
CA ASN A 665 8.00 5.36 23.75
C ASN A 665 9.44 4.88 23.96
N ASN A 666 10.14 4.44 22.92
CA ASN A 666 11.55 4.07 22.96
C ASN A 666 12.33 4.89 21.92
N ARG A 667 13.46 5.45 22.32
CA ARG A 667 14.36 6.18 21.42
C ARG A 667 15.81 5.79 21.70
N ILE A 668 16.46 5.28 20.67
CA ILE A 668 17.89 4.97 20.67
C ILE A 668 18.55 5.94 19.69
N SER A 669 19.60 6.65 20.12
CA SER A 669 20.39 7.46 19.19
C SER A 669 20.95 6.59 18.06
N GLU A 670 20.95 7.07 16.82
CA GLU A 670 21.44 6.32 15.65
C GLU A 670 22.75 6.87 15.08
N SER A 671 23.48 7.70 15.84
CA SER A 671 24.68 8.40 15.34
C SER A 671 25.79 7.47 14.82
N GLU A 672 25.84 6.22 15.30
CA GLU A 672 26.82 5.19 14.88
C GLU A 672 26.18 3.97 14.22
N TYR A 673 24.89 3.71 14.51
CA TYR A 673 24.14 2.54 14.04
C TYR A 673 22.91 3.00 13.25
N PRO A 674 23.08 3.47 12.01
CA PRO A 674 21.95 3.92 11.20
C PRO A 674 21.04 2.74 10.88
N LEU A 675 19.72 2.92 11.00
CA LEU A 675 18.68 1.90 10.77
C LEU A 675 18.44 0.90 11.91
N LEU A 676 19.04 1.10 13.08
CA LEU A 676 18.82 0.24 14.25
C LEU A 676 17.36 0.23 14.68
N THR A 677 16.71 1.39 14.69
CA THR A 677 15.32 1.57 15.10
C THR A 677 14.39 0.79 14.18
N ILE A 678 14.51 0.98 12.85
CA ILE A 678 13.68 0.25 11.89
C ILE A 678 13.95 -1.26 11.91
N ALA A 679 15.19 -1.69 12.15
CA ALA A 679 15.51 -3.11 12.29
C ALA A 679 14.79 -3.72 13.51
N LEU A 680 14.80 -3.02 14.65
CA LEU A 680 14.14 -3.45 15.88
C LEU A 680 12.61 -3.38 15.76
N GLU A 681 12.07 -2.34 15.14
CA GLU A 681 10.63 -2.22 14.84
C GLU A 681 10.14 -3.40 14.01
N ASN A 682 10.85 -3.73 12.93
CA ASN A 682 10.48 -4.84 12.05
C ASN A 682 10.57 -6.19 12.76
N TYR A 683 11.60 -6.38 13.57
CA TYR A 683 11.78 -7.57 14.36
C TYR A 683 10.63 -7.77 15.36
N LEU A 684 10.24 -6.73 16.11
CA LEU A 684 9.11 -6.78 17.03
C LEU A 684 7.78 -6.96 16.29
N HIS A 685 7.60 -6.26 15.16
CA HIS A 685 6.39 -6.37 14.34
C HIS A 685 6.19 -7.78 13.78
N GLN A 686 7.27 -8.49 13.43
CA GLN A 686 7.17 -9.85 12.92
C GLN A 686 6.63 -10.84 13.96
N ARG A 687 6.75 -10.58 15.27
CA ARG A 687 6.10 -11.38 16.32
C ARG A 687 4.57 -11.39 16.18
N LEU A 688 3.99 -10.38 15.52
CA LEU A 688 2.56 -10.28 15.22
C LEU A 688 2.16 -11.10 13.97
N SER A 689 3.13 -11.46 13.14
CA SER A 689 2.87 -12.19 11.89
C SER A 689 2.60 -13.67 12.17
N THR A 690 1.65 -14.25 11.44
CA THR A 690 1.45 -15.70 11.45
C THR A 690 2.10 -16.27 10.20
N THR A 691 3.06 -17.18 10.35
CA THR A 691 3.67 -17.92 9.23
C THR A 691 2.60 -18.77 8.55
N ARG A 692 1.95 -18.22 7.52
CA ARG A 692 1.03 -18.97 6.66
C ARG A 692 1.83 -19.64 5.55
N ARG A 693 1.60 -20.94 5.37
CA ARG A 693 2.17 -21.69 4.25
C ARG A 693 1.64 -21.14 2.94
N ARG A 694 2.54 -20.86 2.00
CA ARG A 694 2.19 -20.62 0.60
C ARG A 694 2.05 -21.97 -0.08
N ASP A 695 0.82 -22.47 -0.13
CA ASP A 695 0.52 -23.74 -0.81
C ASP A 695 0.52 -23.61 -2.36
N LEU A 696 0.72 -22.42 -2.94
CA LEU A 696 0.47 -22.13 -4.37
C LEU A 696 1.67 -21.63 -5.20
N GLY A 697 2.91 -21.74 -4.67
CA GLY A 697 4.12 -21.28 -5.35
C GLY A 697 4.24 -19.74 -5.47
N GLY A 698 5.38 -19.29 -6.00
CA GLY A 698 5.78 -17.88 -6.19
C GLY A 698 6.65 -17.32 -5.06
N LEU A 699 7.59 -16.43 -5.41
CA LEU A 699 8.56 -15.84 -4.48
C LEU A 699 7.88 -15.03 -3.38
N SER A 700 8.24 -15.31 -2.12
CA SER A 700 7.88 -14.41 -1.02
C SER A 700 8.65 -13.10 -1.11
N SER A 701 8.18 -12.07 -0.42
CA SER A 701 8.95 -10.82 -0.31
C SER A 701 10.34 -11.04 0.31
N ASN A 702 10.50 -12.07 1.15
CA ASN A 702 11.82 -12.45 1.65
C ASN A 702 12.67 -13.11 0.56
N ASP A 703 12.09 -13.93 -0.32
CA ASP A 703 12.81 -14.58 -1.42
C ASP A 703 13.24 -13.58 -2.49
N GLU A 704 12.41 -12.57 -2.79
CA GLU A 704 12.80 -11.44 -3.64
C GLU A 704 13.97 -10.65 -3.03
N VAL A 705 13.98 -10.47 -1.70
CA VAL A 705 15.06 -9.81 -0.97
C VAL A 705 16.35 -10.64 -1.05
N ILE A 706 16.27 -11.98 -0.94
CA ILE A 706 17.42 -12.87 -1.12
C ILE A 706 18.03 -12.65 -2.51
N LEU A 707 17.23 -12.65 -3.57
CA LEU A 707 17.72 -12.43 -4.94
C LEU A 707 18.46 -11.09 -5.09
N LYS A 708 17.98 -10.02 -4.47
CA LYS A 708 18.65 -8.69 -4.51
C LYS A 708 19.93 -8.64 -3.66
N LEU A 709 19.95 -9.31 -2.51
CA LEU A 709 21.09 -9.35 -1.59
C LEU A 709 22.23 -10.26 -2.05
N ARG A 710 21.98 -11.22 -2.96
CA ARG A 710 23.04 -12.03 -3.59
C ARG A 710 24.11 -11.18 -4.27
N GLU A 711 23.71 -10.07 -4.88
CA GLU A 711 24.61 -9.21 -5.67
C GLU A 711 24.99 -7.90 -4.97
N ASN A 712 24.35 -7.56 -3.85
CA ASN A 712 24.51 -6.24 -3.20
C ASN A 712 24.49 -6.35 -1.67
N SER A 713 25.31 -5.54 -1.01
CA SER A 713 25.21 -5.31 0.43
C SER A 713 23.98 -4.45 0.78
N LEU A 714 23.55 -4.49 2.06
CA LEU A 714 22.47 -3.62 2.54
C LEU A 714 22.80 -2.14 2.30
N ARG A 715 24.07 -1.74 2.54
CA ARG A 715 24.54 -0.37 2.33
C ARG A 715 24.41 0.11 0.89
N GLU A 716 24.61 -0.77 -0.09
CA GLU A 716 24.47 -0.44 -1.51
C GLU A 716 23.00 -0.33 -1.93
N LEU A 717 22.12 -1.20 -1.41
CA LEU A 717 20.70 -1.21 -1.76
C LEU A 717 19.99 0.08 -1.31
N ILE A 718 20.35 0.65 -0.14
CA ILE A 718 19.72 1.86 0.44
C ILE A 718 19.65 3.02 -0.56
N ASN A 719 20.62 3.14 -1.47
CA ASN A 719 20.69 4.24 -2.44
C ASN A 719 20.24 3.85 -3.86
N LYS A 720 19.98 2.58 -4.12
CA LYS A 720 19.63 2.06 -5.47
C LYS A 720 18.15 1.73 -5.61
N GLU A 721 17.51 1.28 -4.53
CA GLU A 721 16.18 0.69 -4.56
C GLU A 721 15.07 1.66 -4.14
N ASP A 722 13.85 1.33 -4.54
CA ASP A 722 12.66 2.09 -4.16
C ASP A 722 12.22 1.81 -2.70
N VAL A 723 11.32 2.64 -2.18
CA VAL A 723 10.86 2.56 -0.78
C VAL A 723 10.20 1.21 -0.47
N ASN A 724 9.46 0.60 -1.41
CA ASN A 724 8.81 -0.69 -1.20
C ASN A 724 9.83 -1.81 -1.03
N THR A 725 10.78 -1.89 -1.96
CA THR A 725 11.86 -2.88 -1.87
C THR A 725 12.64 -2.70 -0.58
N LEU A 726 13.04 -1.47 -0.24
CA LEU A 726 13.78 -1.21 0.98
C LEU A 726 13.00 -1.60 2.24
N GLY A 727 11.69 -1.38 2.27
CA GLY A 727 10.83 -1.83 3.36
C GLY A 727 10.85 -3.35 3.56
N ASN A 728 10.86 -4.14 2.48
CA ASN A 728 11.02 -5.61 2.52
C ASN A 728 12.44 -6.02 2.93
N VAL A 729 13.46 -5.32 2.43
CA VAL A 729 14.86 -5.57 2.80
C VAL A 729 15.05 -5.34 4.30
N PHE A 730 14.63 -4.19 4.84
CA PHE A 730 14.74 -3.88 6.27
C PHE A 730 13.93 -4.83 7.15
N ALA A 731 12.79 -5.31 6.67
CA ALA A 731 12.04 -6.37 7.34
C ALA A 731 12.89 -7.62 7.58
N SER A 732 13.42 -8.14 6.47
CA SER A 732 14.10 -9.44 6.44
C SER A 732 15.46 -9.36 7.13
N LYS A 733 16.22 -8.30 6.85
CA LYS A 733 17.50 -8.00 7.50
C LYS A 733 17.33 -7.70 8.99
N GLY A 734 16.31 -6.93 9.40
CA GLY A 734 16.03 -6.67 10.80
C GLY A 734 15.70 -7.95 11.57
N HIS A 735 14.86 -8.81 10.99
CA HIS A 735 14.56 -10.12 11.57
C HIS A 735 15.81 -11.00 11.70
N GLN A 736 16.63 -11.05 10.65
CA GLN A 736 17.89 -11.79 10.68
C GLN A 736 18.83 -11.30 11.79
N LEU A 737 19.03 -9.98 11.91
CA LEU A 737 19.96 -9.39 12.90
C LEU A 737 19.62 -9.86 14.31
N PHE A 738 18.38 -9.67 14.73
CA PHE A 738 17.94 -10.04 16.06
C PHE A 738 17.79 -11.55 16.24
N SER A 739 17.49 -12.31 15.19
CA SER A 739 17.48 -13.78 15.26
C SER A 739 18.90 -14.35 15.42
N ASN A 740 19.92 -13.70 14.85
CA ASN A 740 21.32 -14.06 15.09
C ASN A 740 21.71 -13.85 16.56
N LEU A 741 21.29 -12.72 17.15
CA LEU A 741 21.52 -12.42 18.58
C LEU A 741 20.84 -13.44 19.52
N LYS A 742 19.73 -14.06 19.11
CA LYS A 742 19.00 -15.06 19.92
C LYS A 742 19.76 -16.36 20.13
N VAL A 743 20.56 -16.80 19.15
CA VAL A 743 21.08 -18.17 19.09
C VAL A 743 21.83 -18.55 20.37
N ASN A 744 22.58 -17.62 20.95
CA ASN A 744 23.41 -17.87 22.13
C ASN A 744 22.67 -17.89 23.47
N VAL A 745 21.47 -17.32 23.53
CA VAL A 745 20.69 -17.13 24.79
C VAL A 745 19.46 -18.04 24.83
N GLY A 746 18.98 -18.47 23.66
CA GLY A 746 17.72 -19.16 23.46
C GLY A 746 16.54 -18.20 23.31
N GLN A 747 15.59 -18.55 22.44
CA GLN A 747 14.51 -17.67 21.97
C GLN A 747 13.67 -17.05 23.10
N SER A 748 13.12 -17.88 24.00
CA SER A 748 12.27 -17.39 25.10
C SER A 748 13.03 -16.47 26.08
N ASN A 749 14.32 -16.70 26.28
CA ASN A 749 15.13 -15.92 27.22
C ASN A 749 15.51 -14.57 26.63
N PHE A 750 15.95 -14.54 25.37
CA PHE A 750 16.28 -13.31 24.67
C PHE A 750 15.07 -12.38 24.60
N ASP A 751 13.92 -12.89 24.15
CA ASP A 751 12.70 -12.09 23.99
C ASP A 751 12.27 -11.47 25.32
N LYS A 752 12.22 -12.26 26.40
CA LYS A 752 11.88 -11.74 27.74
C LYS A 752 12.87 -10.70 28.28
N GLN A 753 14.17 -10.85 28.00
CA GLN A 753 15.18 -9.89 28.45
C GLN A 753 15.14 -8.60 27.64
N LEU A 754 14.97 -8.70 26.32
CA LEU A 754 14.79 -7.55 25.45
C LEU A 754 13.52 -6.78 25.82
N ASP A 755 12.40 -7.47 26.04
CA ASP A 755 11.13 -6.83 26.42
C ASP A 755 11.30 -6.03 27.72
N LYS A 756 11.96 -6.61 28.74
CA LYS A 756 12.28 -5.91 30.00
C LYS A 756 13.17 -4.69 29.80
N LEU A 757 14.19 -4.79 28.93
CA LEU A 757 15.07 -3.68 28.61
C LEU A 757 14.26 -2.53 28.00
N LEU A 758 13.45 -2.82 26.98
CA LEU A 758 12.62 -1.83 26.29
C LEU A 758 11.55 -1.22 27.21
N GLU A 759 11.00 -1.98 28.16
CA GLU A 759 10.07 -1.45 29.16
C GLU A 759 10.77 -0.55 30.18
N SER A 760 12.00 -0.87 30.58
CA SER A 760 12.76 -0.11 31.58
C SER A 760 13.26 1.25 31.08
N LYS A 761 13.39 1.42 29.77
CA LYS A 761 13.95 2.62 29.13
C LYS A 761 12.90 3.47 28.39
N ARG A 762 11.62 3.28 28.72
CA ARG A 762 10.51 4.03 28.11
C ARG A 762 10.62 5.52 28.44
N PHE A 763 10.34 6.36 27.45
CA PHE A 763 10.32 7.83 27.56
C PHE A 763 11.69 8.46 27.88
N GLU A 764 12.77 7.70 27.65
CA GLU A 764 14.15 8.16 27.84
C GLU A 764 14.87 8.30 26.50
N ASN A 765 15.73 9.31 26.40
CA ASN A 765 16.63 9.51 25.26
C ASN A 765 17.90 8.67 25.46
N GLN A 766 17.92 7.45 24.92
CA GLN A 766 19.01 6.49 25.16
C GLN A 766 20.20 6.74 24.22
N SER A 767 21.41 6.65 24.77
CA SER A 767 22.63 6.68 23.96
C SER A 767 22.86 5.31 23.29
N VAL A 768 23.58 5.31 22.16
CA VAL A 768 24.02 4.08 21.50
C VAL A 768 24.86 3.22 22.45
N SER A 769 25.77 3.83 23.20
CA SER A 769 26.69 3.13 24.09
C SER A 769 25.96 2.38 25.20
N ASP A 770 24.89 2.96 25.74
CA ASP A 770 24.09 2.32 26.78
C ASP A 770 23.35 1.10 26.20
N PHE A 771 22.67 1.28 25.06
CA PHE A 771 21.95 0.19 24.40
C PHE A 771 22.86 -0.99 24.03
N THR A 772 24.02 -0.69 23.43
CA THR A 772 25.01 -1.71 23.06
C THR A 772 25.59 -2.44 24.26
N THR A 773 25.84 -1.73 25.38
CA THR A 773 26.27 -2.36 26.63
C THR A 773 25.21 -3.33 27.16
N ASP A 774 23.95 -2.89 27.20
CA ASP A 774 22.82 -3.71 27.68
C ASP A 774 22.59 -4.95 26.78
N ILE A 775 22.64 -4.79 25.45
CA ILE A 775 22.49 -5.89 24.50
C ILE A 775 23.67 -6.87 24.56
N ASN A 776 24.90 -6.38 24.72
CA ASN A 776 26.07 -7.26 24.87
C ASN A 776 25.96 -8.09 26.16
N HIS A 777 25.43 -7.51 27.23
CA HIS A 777 25.18 -8.23 28.48
C HIS A 777 24.10 -9.31 28.33
N ILE A 778 23.02 -9.02 27.60
CA ILE A 778 21.93 -9.97 27.30
C ILE A 778 22.45 -11.13 26.42
N THR A 779 23.10 -10.79 25.30
CA THR A 779 23.47 -11.73 24.23
C THR A 779 24.78 -12.47 24.48
N LYS A 780 25.66 -11.91 25.32
CA LYS A 780 27.04 -12.35 25.54
C LYS A 780 27.90 -12.31 24.27
N VAL A 781 27.52 -11.47 23.30
CA VAL A 781 28.28 -11.26 22.05
C VAL A 781 28.57 -9.78 21.88
N ASP A 782 29.61 -9.45 21.11
CA ASP A 782 29.86 -8.09 20.66
C ASP A 782 28.89 -7.70 19.54
N PHE A 783 27.88 -6.91 19.90
CA PHE A 783 26.89 -6.38 18.97
C PHE A 783 27.51 -5.57 17.83
N LYS A 784 28.61 -4.86 18.08
CA LYS A 784 29.27 -4.02 17.07
C LYS A 784 29.73 -4.84 15.87
N SER A 785 30.45 -5.94 16.13
CA SER A 785 30.93 -6.83 15.08
C SER A 785 29.78 -7.44 14.27
N ILE A 786 28.70 -7.86 14.92
CA ILE A 786 27.52 -8.42 14.25
C ILE A 786 26.86 -7.36 13.36
N TYR A 787 26.72 -6.14 13.86
CA TYR A 787 26.07 -5.05 13.13
C TYR A 787 26.88 -4.58 11.91
N ASP A 788 28.20 -4.42 12.08
CA ASP A 788 29.09 -4.01 11.00
C ASP A 788 29.07 -5.02 9.85
N ASN A 789 29.05 -6.32 10.18
CA ASN A 789 28.89 -7.39 9.20
C ASN A 789 27.49 -7.36 8.56
N TRP A 790 26.43 -7.18 9.36
CA TRP A 790 25.05 -7.11 8.87
C TRP A 790 24.83 -6.00 7.83
N LEU A 791 25.46 -4.85 8.03
CA LEU A 791 25.34 -3.67 7.16
C LEU A 791 26.20 -3.77 5.89
N ASN A 792 27.43 -4.29 6.00
CA ASN A 792 28.45 -4.16 4.96
C ASN A 792 28.77 -5.47 4.22
N ALA A 793 28.58 -6.64 4.83
CA ALA A 793 28.95 -7.91 4.21
C ALA A 793 27.85 -8.40 3.25
N ALA A 794 28.26 -9.01 2.13
CA ALA A 794 27.41 -9.94 1.40
C ALA A 794 27.14 -11.16 2.30
N TYR A 795 25.89 -11.60 2.37
CA TYR A 795 25.46 -12.66 3.28
C TYR A 795 25.01 -13.86 2.46
N ASN A 796 25.90 -14.84 2.28
CA ASN A 796 25.69 -15.97 1.37
C ASN A 796 25.85 -17.36 2.04
N PRO A 797 25.21 -17.65 3.19
CA PRO A 797 25.10 -19.04 3.63
C PRO A 797 24.18 -19.82 2.68
N ALA A 798 24.48 -21.09 2.49
CA ALA A 798 23.76 -21.97 1.59
C ALA A 798 23.62 -23.35 2.23
N PHE A 799 22.39 -23.75 2.56
CA PHE A 799 22.15 -24.94 3.38
C PHE A 799 21.61 -26.11 2.58
N LEU A 800 22.17 -27.29 2.84
CA LEU A 800 21.62 -28.58 2.43
C LEU A 800 20.98 -29.26 3.65
N PHE A 801 19.81 -29.85 3.46
CA PHE A 801 19.04 -30.54 4.51
C PHE A 801 18.87 -32.02 4.16
N SER A 802 19.05 -32.89 5.15
CA SER A 802 18.61 -34.28 5.02
C SER A 802 17.09 -34.37 5.16
N SER A 803 16.51 -35.48 4.70
CA SER A 803 15.18 -35.89 5.17
C SER A 803 15.18 -36.08 6.69
N VAL A 804 14.01 -35.94 7.30
CA VAL A 804 13.84 -36.05 8.75
C VAL A 804 13.75 -37.52 9.15
N ASP A 805 14.68 -37.98 9.99
CA ASP A 805 14.64 -39.31 10.61
C ASP A 805 13.85 -39.22 11.92
N VAL A 806 12.77 -40.01 12.05
CA VAL A 806 11.95 -40.06 13.27
C VAL A 806 12.00 -41.47 13.86
N ASN A 807 12.40 -41.58 15.13
CA ASN A 807 12.45 -42.84 15.86
C ASN A 807 11.57 -42.78 17.12
N GLU A 808 10.81 -43.84 17.37
CA GLU A 808 10.07 -44.01 18.62
C GLU A 808 11.05 -44.44 19.73
N VAL A 809 11.12 -43.66 20.81
CA VAL A 809 12.03 -43.89 21.94
C VAL A 809 11.23 -44.05 23.24
N LYS A 810 11.63 -45.02 24.07
CA LYS A 810 11.07 -45.20 25.42
C LYS A 810 11.92 -44.46 26.44
N ASP A 811 11.36 -43.39 26.99
CA ASP A 811 11.93 -42.62 28.09
C ASP A 811 11.16 -42.96 29.38
N GLY A 812 11.68 -43.94 30.13
CA GLY A 812 10.99 -44.52 31.28
C GLY A 812 9.68 -45.24 30.89
N ASN A 813 8.55 -44.75 31.39
CA ASN A 813 7.20 -45.25 31.06
C ASN A 813 6.50 -44.46 29.94
N ARG A 814 7.16 -43.45 29.35
CA ARG A 814 6.58 -42.60 28.29
C ARG A 814 7.18 -42.99 26.93
N VAL A 815 6.31 -43.03 25.92
CA VAL A 815 6.71 -43.12 24.52
C VAL A 815 6.92 -41.71 24.02
N ARG A 816 8.10 -41.44 23.46
CA ARG A 816 8.50 -40.15 22.88
C ARG A 816 9.03 -40.36 21.47
N TYR A 817 9.10 -39.29 20.69
CA TYR A 817 9.63 -39.35 19.33
C TYR A 817 10.92 -38.54 19.24
N PHE A 818 12.02 -39.22 18.88
CA PHE A 818 13.29 -38.55 18.62
C PHE A 818 13.42 -38.25 17.13
N LEU A 819 13.51 -36.96 16.83
CA LEU A 819 13.61 -36.40 15.50
C LEU A 819 15.03 -35.94 15.24
N LYS A 820 15.61 -36.33 14.11
CA LYS A 820 16.97 -35.95 13.72
C LYS A 820 17.01 -35.42 12.28
N VAL A 821 17.68 -34.30 12.10
CA VAL A 821 17.96 -33.69 10.78
C VAL A 821 19.45 -33.36 10.70
N THR A 822 20.10 -33.69 9.59
CA THR A 822 21.45 -33.24 9.28
C THR A 822 21.38 -31.99 8.39
N VAL A 823 22.19 -31.00 8.70
CA VAL A 823 22.32 -29.76 7.93
C VAL A 823 23.78 -29.53 7.60
N THR A 824 24.07 -29.16 6.35
CA THR A 824 25.42 -28.78 5.91
C THR A 824 25.37 -27.37 5.32
N ASN A 825 26.22 -26.47 5.80
CA ASN A 825 26.41 -25.15 5.18
C ASN A 825 27.55 -25.24 4.15
N LYS A 826 27.21 -25.15 2.87
CA LYS A 826 28.17 -25.10 1.76
C LYS A 826 28.53 -23.66 1.35
N GLY A 827 27.84 -22.67 1.91
CA GLY A 827 28.12 -21.25 1.69
C GLY A 827 29.44 -20.79 2.33
N ASP A 828 29.85 -19.58 1.97
CA ASP A 828 31.11 -18.97 2.41
C ASP A 828 30.97 -18.15 3.72
N ALA A 829 29.75 -18.03 4.23
CA ALA A 829 29.43 -17.28 5.44
C ALA A 829 28.69 -18.15 6.46
N ASP A 830 28.87 -17.82 7.74
CA ASP A 830 28.07 -18.40 8.82
C ASP A 830 26.61 -18.02 8.65
N GLY A 831 25.71 -18.97 8.89
CA GLY A 831 24.29 -18.73 8.73
C GLY A 831 23.44 -19.26 9.85
N ILE A 832 22.24 -18.70 9.96
CA ILE A 832 21.24 -19.11 10.95
C ILE A 832 20.09 -19.87 10.27
N ILE A 833 19.58 -20.89 10.95
CA ILE A 833 18.40 -21.64 10.53
C ILE A 833 17.46 -21.79 11.72
N ALA A 834 16.16 -21.77 11.48
CA ALA A 834 15.16 -21.96 12.51
C ALA A 834 14.21 -23.10 12.15
N PHE A 835 14.05 -24.05 13.07
CA PHE A 835 13.13 -25.18 12.91
C PHE A 835 11.85 -24.94 13.68
N THR A 836 10.73 -25.28 13.04
CA THR A 836 9.42 -25.38 13.69
C THR A 836 8.91 -26.80 13.53
N VAL A 837 8.69 -27.48 14.66
CA VAL A 837 8.15 -28.83 14.70
C VAL A 837 6.73 -28.78 15.23
N ARG A 838 5.79 -29.39 14.51
CA ARG A 838 4.37 -29.43 14.91
C ARG A 838 3.98 -30.83 15.35
N GLU A 839 3.39 -30.94 16.52
CA GLU A 839 3.00 -32.19 17.20
C GLU A 839 1.50 -32.50 17.04
N GLY A 840 1.11 -33.78 17.08
CA GLY A 840 -0.27 -34.24 17.30
C GLY A 840 -1.06 -34.75 16.08
N MET A 841 -2.17 -35.45 16.36
CA MET A 841 -3.04 -36.04 15.32
C MET A 841 -3.74 -34.98 14.46
N GLN A 842 -3.86 -35.27 13.16
CA GLN A 842 -4.65 -34.47 12.22
C GLN A 842 -6.12 -34.41 12.66
N GLY A 843 -6.47 -33.38 13.43
CA GLY A 843 -7.86 -33.08 13.77
C GLY A 843 -8.69 -32.99 12.50
N GLY A 844 -9.56 -33.99 12.30
CA GLY A 844 -10.47 -34.08 11.17
C GLY A 844 -11.22 -32.77 10.97
N GLY A 845 -11.04 -32.21 9.77
CA GLY A 845 -11.67 -31.00 9.23
C GLY A 845 -12.67 -30.26 10.11
N ARG A 846 -12.21 -29.30 10.92
CA ARG A 846 -13.04 -28.21 11.48
C ARG A 846 -12.26 -26.89 11.75
N GLY A 847 -10.98 -26.82 11.37
CA GLY A 847 -10.10 -25.69 11.71
C GLY A 847 -9.97 -24.57 10.65
N ARG A 848 -10.45 -24.76 9.42
CA ARG A 848 -10.18 -23.79 8.32
C ARG A 848 -10.99 -22.49 8.36
N PHE A 849 -11.95 -22.36 9.28
CA PHE A 849 -12.83 -21.18 9.38
C PHE A 849 -12.91 -20.55 10.77
N ARG A 850 -11.97 -20.85 11.69
CA ARG A 850 -11.82 -20.06 12.91
C ARG A 850 -11.36 -18.64 12.56
N GLY A 851 -11.97 -17.64 13.18
CA GLY A 851 -11.67 -16.22 12.93
C GLY A 851 -10.19 -15.90 13.17
N ARG A 852 -9.68 -14.85 12.51
CA ARG A 852 -8.29 -14.36 12.57
C ARG A 852 -7.77 -14.10 14.00
N PHE A 853 -8.68 -13.93 14.95
CA PHE A 853 -8.43 -13.66 16.37
C PHE A 853 -8.76 -14.84 17.30
N GLN A 854 -9.11 -16.00 16.75
CA GLN A 854 -9.45 -17.21 17.50
C GLN A 854 -8.59 -18.38 17.03
N MET A 855 -7.29 -18.15 16.91
CA MET A 855 -6.31 -19.23 16.96
C MET A 855 -5.73 -19.21 18.36
N ASP A 856 -6.07 -20.24 19.14
CA ASP A 856 -5.26 -20.60 20.29
C ASP A 856 -3.83 -20.75 19.79
N ALA A 857 -2.91 -20.11 20.51
CA ALA A 857 -1.49 -20.24 20.27
C ALA A 857 -1.10 -21.69 20.56
N GLU A 858 -1.17 -22.56 19.55
CA GLU A 858 -0.09 -23.53 19.40
C GLU A 858 1.15 -22.66 19.28
N GLN A 859 1.88 -22.50 20.38
CA GLN A 859 3.24 -22.00 20.37
C GLN A 859 4.01 -22.99 19.51
N ASP A 860 4.04 -22.72 18.21
CA ASP A 860 5.00 -23.29 17.28
C ASP A 860 6.37 -22.92 17.86
N ASN A 861 6.96 -23.84 18.64
CA ASN A 861 8.24 -23.63 19.29
C ASN A 861 9.32 -23.61 18.21
N GLU A 862 9.59 -22.42 17.69
CA GLU A 862 10.71 -22.17 16.81
C GLU A 862 12.02 -22.30 17.61
N GLN A 863 13.00 -23.01 17.05
CA GLN A 863 14.34 -23.14 17.63
C GLN A 863 15.39 -22.82 16.58
N SER A 864 16.21 -21.80 16.86
CA SER A 864 17.25 -21.32 15.95
C SER A 864 18.63 -21.87 16.29
N TYR A 865 19.41 -22.19 15.26
CA TYR A 865 20.78 -22.70 15.37
C TYR A 865 21.71 -21.95 14.42
N LEU A 866 22.95 -21.73 14.85
CA LEU A 866 24.04 -21.23 14.02
C LEU A 866 24.73 -22.42 13.36
N VAL A 867 24.96 -22.33 12.05
CA VAL A 867 25.68 -23.33 11.26
C VAL A 867 26.82 -22.61 10.56
N GLU A 868 28.04 -22.84 11.05
CA GLU A 868 29.26 -22.20 10.53
C GLU A 868 29.56 -22.61 9.09
N ALA A 869 30.23 -21.73 8.34
CA ALA A 869 30.60 -21.96 6.95
C ALA A 869 31.41 -23.27 6.78
N GLY A 870 31.03 -24.09 5.80
CA GLY A 870 31.69 -25.37 5.48
C GLY A 870 31.46 -26.50 6.48
N LYS A 871 30.70 -26.28 7.57
CA LYS A 871 30.46 -27.29 8.61
C LYS A 871 29.12 -28.01 8.46
N SER A 872 29.01 -29.16 9.13
CA SER A 872 27.79 -29.96 9.18
C SER A 872 27.36 -30.22 10.61
N TYR A 873 26.06 -30.17 10.87
CA TYR A 873 25.48 -30.36 12.19
C TYR A 873 24.32 -31.37 12.13
N GLU A 874 24.19 -32.19 13.18
CA GLU A 874 22.99 -32.96 13.47
C GLU A 874 22.16 -32.21 14.50
N ILE A 875 20.88 -32.00 14.19
CA ILE A 875 19.92 -31.29 15.04
C ILE A 875 18.90 -32.32 15.54
N GLY A 876 18.81 -32.44 16.86
CA GLY A 876 17.97 -33.41 17.56
C GLY A 876 16.84 -32.73 18.33
N PHE A 877 15.61 -33.24 18.17
CA PHE A 877 14.44 -32.84 18.97
C PHE A 877 13.82 -34.07 19.64
N LEU A 878 13.39 -33.91 20.88
CA LEU A 878 12.64 -34.93 21.62
C LEU A 878 11.21 -34.43 21.83
N LEU A 879 10.24 -35.14 21.26
CA LEU A 879 8.84 -34.73 21.20
C LEU A 879 7.98 -35.66 22.06
N ASP A 880 6.95 -35.09 22.71
CA ASP A 880 5.99 -35.87 23.52
C ASP A 880 4.90 -36.52 22.64
N GLU A 881 4.54 -35.91 21.50
CA GLU A 881 3.63 -36.49 20.52
C GLU A 881 4.29 -36.73 19.14
N GLU A 882 3.58 -37.46 18.26
CA GLU A 882 4.06 -37.78 16.92
C GLU A 882 4.23 -36.49 16.08
N PRO A 883 5.39 -36.27 15.43
CA PRO A 883 5.59 -35.08 14.60
C PRO A 883 4.69 -35.16 13.37
N ARG A 884 3.83 -34.16 13.21
CA ARG A 884 3.02 -33.97 12.01
C ARG A 884 3.83 -33.40 10.88
N ASP A 885 4.72 -32.46 11.21
CA ASP A 885 5.42 -31.65 10.22
C ASP A 885 6.66 -30.97 10.80
N VAL A 886 7.67 -30.78 9.95
CA VAL A 886 8.89 -30.04 10.26
C VAL A 886 9.11 -29.01 9.17
N SER A 887 9.08 -27.74 9.52
CA SER A 887 9.49 -26.65 8.61
C SER A 887 10.79 -26.03 9.07
N VAL A 888 11.60 -25.60 8.11
CA VAL A 888 12.83 -24.85 8.35
C VAL A 888 12.77 -23.50 7.65
N ASN A 889 13.14 -22.46 8.38
CA ASN A 889 13.35 -21.11 7.88
C ASN A 889 14.85 -20.84 7.81
N THR A 890 15.35 -20.61 6.59
CA THR A 890 16.76 -20.30 6.30
C THR A 890 17.04 -18.80 6.27
N PHE A 891 16.07 -17.97 6.66
CA PHE A 891 16.15 -16.51 6.72
C PHE A 891 16.57 -15.90 5.37
N LEU A 892 17.82 -15.44 5.27
CA LEU A 892 18.40 -14.77 4.10
C LEU A 892 19.51 -15.59 3.44
N ALA A 893 19.56 -16.90 3.70
CA ALA A 893 20.42 -17.82 2.97
C ALA A 893 20.05 -17.88 1.48
N GLU A 894 20.93 -18.42 0.65
CA GLU A 894 20.68 -18.58 -0.79
C GLU A 894 19.48 -19.49 -1.10
N ASN A 895 19.01 -20.27 -0.11
CA ASN A 895 17.87 -21.14 -0.23
C ASN A 895 16.57 -20.38 -0.56
N ILE A 896 15.95 -20.71 -1.70
CA ILE A 896 14.65 -20.21 -2.14
C ILE A 896 13.75 -21.41 -2.46
N PRO A 897 12.55 -21.51 -1.86
CA PRO A 897 12.00 -20.60 -0.86
C PRO A 897 12.75 -20.68 0.48
N SER A 898 12.83 -19.54 1.16
CA SER A 898 13.47 -19.38 2.48
C SER A 898 12.79 -20.21 3.58
N ASN A 899 11.47 -20.44 3.47
CA ASN A 899 10.75 -21.33 4.35
C ASN A 899 10.33 -22.59 3.59
N GLN A 900 10.78 -23.74 4.06
CA GLN A 900 10.60 -25.03 3.40
C GLN A 900 10.13 -26.10 4.39
N THR A 901 9.25 -26.98 3.91
CA THR A 901 8.80 -28.15 4.69
C THR A 901 9.71 -29.33 4.38
N LEU A 902 10.30 -29.94 5.41
CA LEU A 902 11.17 -31.10 5.28
C LEU A 902 10.36 -32.39 5.20
N ILE A 903 10.85 -33.34 4.40
CA ILE A 903 10.20 -34.63 4.21
C ILE A 903 10.47 -35.52 5.43
N ILE A 904 9.40 -35.95 6.11
CA ILE A 904 9.46 -36.92 7.20
C ILE A 904 9.52 -38.33 6.61
N ARG A 905 10.60 -39.08 6.91
CA ARG A 905 10.67 -40.51 6.58
C ARG A 905 9.68 -41.31 7.40
N GLU A 906 9.35 -42.52 6.93
CA GLU A 906 8.51 -43.44 7.72
C GLU A 906 9.07 -43.60 9.14
N ILE A 907 8.18 -43.44 10.13
CA ILE A 907 8.56 -43.45 11.54
C ILE A 907 9.06 -44.84 11.91
N ASN A 908 10.32 -44.91 12.36
CA ASN A 908 10.93 -46.15 12.79
C ASN A 908 10.46 -46.51 14.20
N ARG A 909 9.49 -47.43 14.29
CA ARG A 909 8.92 -47.94 15.55
C ARG A 909 9.64 -49.17 16.09
N ASN A 910 10.81 -49.51 15.54
CA ASN A 910 11.58 -50.66 16.01
C ASN A 910 12.23 -50.31 17.35
N ASN A 911 11.82 -51.02 18.42
CA ASN A 911 12.27 -50.90 19.82
C ASN A 911 13.78 -51.18 20.06
N LYS A 912 14.69 -50.50 19.35
CA LYS A 912 16.12 -50.48 19.69
C LYS A 912 16.37 -49.32 20.65
N ARG A 913 17.27 -49.52 21.62
CA ARG A 913 17.82 -48.40 22.42
C ARG A 913 18.61 -47.51 21.46
N ILE A 914 18.05 -46.36 21.12
CA ILE A 914 18.69 -45.34 20.30
C ILE A 914 19.15 -44.25 21.25
N ASP A 915 20.42 -43.87 21.15
CA ASP A 915 20.94 -42.70 21.86
C ASP A 915 20.33 -41.44 21.23
N PHE A 916 19.67 -40.62 22.05
CA PHE A 916 19.04 -39.36 21.64
C PHE A 916 19.72 -38.17 22.34
N PHE A 917 19.58 -36.99 21.75
CA PHE A 917 20.09 -35.73 22.29
C PHE A 917 19.16 -34.58 21.90
N GLU A 918 19.20 -33.48 22.63
CA GLU A 918 18.50 -32.25 22.26
C GLU A 918 19.50 -31.18 21.86
N GLY A 919 19.19 -30.43 20.81
CA GLY A 919 20.02 -29.33 20.30
C GLY A 919 20.87 -29.72 19.09
N ALA A 920 21.94 -28.98 18.85
CA ALA A 920 22.83 -29.16 17.70
C ALA A 920 24.18 -29.77 18.09
N ARG A 921 24.67 -30.70 17.27
CA ARG A 921 25.97 -31.35 17.42
C ARG A 921 26.71 -31.35 16.08
N GLU A 922 27.94 -30.87 16.05
CA GLU A 922 28.80 -30.94 14.86
C GLU A 922 29.06 -32.40 14.44
N THR A 923 28.99 -32.68 13.14
CA THR A 923 29.21 -34.00 12.54
C THR A 923 30.16 -33.91 11.35
N THR A 924 30.95 -34.97 11.13
CA THR A 924 31.83 -35.07 9.95
C THR A 924 31.12 -35.65 8.73
N LYS A 925 29.87 -36.11 8.88
CA LYS A 925 29.05 -36.61 7.77
C LYS A 925 28.37 -35.43 7.09
N GLY A 926 29.05 -34.85 6.10
CA GLY A 926 28.47 -33.82 5.24
C GLY A 926 27.42 -34.38 4.29
N LEU A 927 26.51 -33.50 3.86
CA LEU A 927 25.58 -33.76 2.78
C LEU A 927 26.18 -33.30 1.45
N ASP A 928 25.95 -34.09 0.41
CA ASP A 928 26.25 -33.75 -0.97
C ASP A 928 24.95 -33.78 -1.77
N PHE A 929 24.74 -32.78 -2.62
CA PHE A 929 23.52 -32.63 -3.41
C PHE A 929 23.37 -33.74 -4.46
N GLN A 930 24.50 -34.18 -5.03
CA GLN A 930 24.56 -35.17 -6.11
C GLN A 930 25.49 -36.33 -5.73
N LEU A 931 25.02 -37.56 -5.92
CA LEU A 931 25.84 -38.76 -5.71
C LEU A 931 26.79 -38.98 -6.90
N ALA A 932 27.94 -39.62 -6.65
CA ALA A 932 29.00 -39.80 -7.66
C ALA A 932 28.58 -40.61 -8.91
N ASN A 933 27.51 -41.41 -8.83
CA ASN A 933 26.97 -42.20 -9.94
C ASN A 933 25.74 -41.56 -10.62
N GLU A 934 25.34 -40.36 -10.20
CA GLU A 934 24.17 -39.65 -10.72
C GLU A 934 24.63 -38.46 -11.56
N ILE A 935 23.87 -38.15 -12.62
CA ILE A 935 24.00 -36.94 -13.41
C ILE A 935 22.62 -36.28 -13.39
N ILE A 936 22.51 -35.06 -12.89
CA ILE A 936 21.25 -34.32 -12.80
C ILE A 936 21.39 -33.07 -13.67
N VAL A 937 20.34 -32.75 -14.43
CA VAL A 937 20.20 -31.47 -15.12
C VAL A 937 18.91 -30.84 -14.62
N ASP A 938 19.06 -29.75 -13.89
CA ASP A 938 17.97 -28.93 -13.36
C ASP A 938 17.52 -27.86 -14.37
N ASN A 939 16.39 -27.21 -14.15
CA ASN A 939 15.89 -26.18 -15.07
C ASN A 939 16.71 -24.88 -15.06
N GLU A 940 17.57 -24.68 -14.07
CA GLU A 940 18.49 -23.53 -13.97
C GLU A 940 19.88 -23.82 -14.58
N ASP A 941 20.15 -25.06 -14.99
CA ASP A 941 21.45 -25.46 -15.55
C ASP A 941 21.58 -25.11 -17.04
N ASP A 942 22.80 -24.88 -17.51
CA ASP A 942 23.13 -24.65 -18.94
C ASP A 942 22.64 -25.78 -19.88
N GLY A 943 22.41 -26.99 -19.34
CA GLY A 943 21.88 -28.14 -20.06
C GLY A 943 20.38 -28.08 -20.36
N PHE A 944 19.65 -27.14 -19.74
CA PHE A 944 18.23 -26.95 -19.92
C PHE A 944 17.92 -25.97 -21.05
N SER A 945 16.91 -26.28 -21.87
CA SER A 945 16.40 -25.34 -22.87
C SER A 945 14.91 -25.53 -23.11
N LEU A 946 14.24 -24.43 -23.43
CA LEU A 946 12.81 -24.41 -23.70
C LEU A 946 12.53 -23.84 -25.09
N VAL A 947 11.45 -24.34 -25.70
CA VAL A 947 10.92 -23.84 -26.97
C VAL A 947 9.47 -23.44 -26.77
N ASN A 948 9.22 -22.16 -26.98
CA ASN A 948 7.89 -21.59 -27.01
C ASN A 948 7.38 -21.54 -28.45
N THR A 949 6.27 -22.21 -28.73
CA THR A 949 5.48 -21.99 -29.96
C THR A 949 4.08 -21.50 -29.56
N GLY A 950 3.61 -20.46 -30.25
CA GLY A 950 2.32 -19.82 -30.01
C GLY A 950 2.43 -18.31 -29.79
N GLU A 951 2.28 -17.53 -30.87
CA GLU A 951 1.80 -16.14 -30.76
C GLU A 951 0.36 -16.15 -30.22
N SER A 952 -0.02 -15.11 -29.49
CA SER A 952 -1.37 -14.92 -28.94
C SER A 952 -2.42 -14.95 -30.07
N ARG A 953 -3.07 -16.10 -30.26
CA ARG A 953 -4.00 -16.31 -31.38
C ARG A 953 -5.33 -15.58 -31.21
N THR A 954 -5.67 -15.12 -30.00
CA THR A 954 -6.90 -14.37 -29.73
C THR A 954 -6.68 -13.08 -28.95
N VAL A 955 -7.60 -12.12 -29.13
CA VAL A 955 -7.64 -10.86 -28.35
C VAL A 955 -7.74 -11.12 -26.85
N LYS A 956 -8.35 -12.25 -26.44
CA LYS A 956 -8.39 -12.70 -25.04
C LYS A 956 -7.01 -13.10 -24.53
N ASP A 957 -6.22 -13.80 -25.33
CA ASP A 957 -4.84 -14.18 -24.98
C ASP A 957 -3.91 -12.96 -24.96
N TRP A 958 -4.11 -12.00 -25.86
CA TRP A 958 -3.42 -10.71 -25.85
C TRP A 958 -3.79 -9.84 -24.64
N TRP A 959 -5.07 -9.82 -24.25
CA TRP A 959 -5.52 -9.10 -23.05
C TRP A 959 -5.04 -9.77 -21.76
N ALA A 960 -5.02 -11.12 -21.72
CA ALA A 960 -4.46 -11.88 -20.61
C ALA A 960 -2.93 -11.71 -20.51
N SER A 961 -2.20 -11.64 -21.63
CA SER A 961 -0.77 -11.35 -21.59
C SER A 961 -0.47 -9.92 -21.12
N MET A 962 -1.27 -8.94 -21.52
CA MET A 962 -1.15 -7.56 -21.00
C MET A 962 -1.41 -7.48 -19.49
N GLN A 963 -2.37 -8.24 -18.96
CA GLN A 963 -2.61 -8.29 -17.52
C GLN A 963 -1.47 -8.94 -16.73
N ASN A 964 -0.80 -9.93 -17.31
CA ASN A 964 0.33 -10.59 -16.67
C ASN A 964 1.62 -9.74 -16.73
N GLU A 965 1.85 -8.99 -17.81
CA GLU A 965 3.03 -8.10 -17.95
C GLU A 965 3.03 -6.91 -16.98
N GLU A 966 1.86 -6.41 -16.55
CA GLU A 966 1.77 -5.35 -15.52
C GLU A 966 1.96 -5.89 -14.08
N GLU A 967 1.75 -7.20 -13.84
CA GLU A 967 1.80 -7.82 -12.51
C GLU A 967 3.14 -8.51 -12.17
N ASP A 968 3.87 -9.03 -13.17
CA ASP A 968 5.08 -9.84 -12.96
C ASP A 968 6.35 -9.11 -13.46
N SER A 969 6.88 -8.19 -12.65
CA SER A 969 8.19 -7.54 -12.90
C SER A 969 9.39 -8.35 -12.36
N GLY A 970 9.14 -9.52 -11.77
CA GLY A 970 10.14 -10.40 -11.17
C GLY A 970 10.52 -11.60 -12.05
N THR A 971 11.69 -12.19 -11.79
CA THR A 971 12.24 -13.33 -12.55
C THR A 971 11.41 -14.61 -12.45
N TYR A 972 10.67 -14.84 -11.35
CA TYR A 972 9.84 -16.04 -11.11
C TYR A 972 8.41 -15.65 -10.72
N GLY A 973 7.42 -16.16 -11.46
CA GLY A 973 5.99 -15.85 -11.23
C GLY A 973 5.29 -16.78 -10.22
N MET A 974 4.00 -16.51 -9.97
CA MET A 974 3.11 -17.41 -9.22
C MET A 974 2.44 -18.44 -10.13
N VAL A 975 2.12 -19.64 -9.60
CA VAL A 975 1.38 -20.67 -10.34
C VAL A 975 -0.12 -20.31 -10.42
N ARG A 976 -0.60 -19.94 -11.62
CA ARG A 976 -1.97 -19.47 -11.87
C ARG A 976 -2.88 -20.61 -12.41
N PHE A 977 -3.48 -21.42 -11.54
CA PHE A 977 -4.33 -22.57 -11.97
C PHE A 977 -5.52 -22.19 -12.85
N TRP A 978 -6.17 -21.05 -12.61
CA TRP A 978 -7.38 -20.64 -13.35
C TRP A 978 -7.07 -20.02 -14.72
N ASN A 979 -5.82 -19.62 -14.94
CA ASN A 979 -5.37 -18.98 -16.17
C ASN A 979 -3.84 -19.18 -16.35
N PRO A 980 -3.40 -20.42 -16.65
CA PRO A 980 -1.99 -20.72 -16.86
C PRO A 980 -1.45 -19.98 -18.10
N PRO A 981 -0.14 -19.66 -18.12
CA PRO A 981 0.46 -18.84 -19.15
C PRO A 981 0.57 -19.57 -20.48
N VAL A 982 0.50 -18.79 -21.56
CA VAL A 982 0.61 -19.32 -22.94
C VAL A 982 2.05 -19.64 -23.32
N LYS A 983 3.04 -19.08 -22.61
CA LYS A 983 4.46 -19.38 -22.75
C LYS A 983 4.95 -20.14 -21.52
N TRP A 984 6.03 -20.90 -21.65
CA TRP A 984 6.77 -21.43 -20.52
C TRP A 984 7.26 -20.27 -19.66
N GLU A 985 6.76 -20.21 -18.43
CA GLU A 985 7.14 -19.20 -17.45
C GLU A 985 7.82 -19.86 -16.25
N PRO A 986 8.91 -19.28 -15.74
CA PRO A 986 9.59 -19.77 -14.54
C PRO A 986 8.75 -19.49 -13.30
N VAL A 987 8.74 -20.46 -12.39
CA VAL A 987 8.04 -20.43 -11.10
C VAL A 987 8.93 -21.02 -10.03
N ALA A 988 8.81 -20.53 -8.79
CA ALA A 988 9.55 -21.04 -7.64
C ALA A 988 8.61 -21.59 -6.56
N GLY A 989 9.03 -22.59 -5.80
CA GLY A 989 8.21 -23.21 -4.75
C GLY A 989 8.87 -24.38 -4.04
N ASP A 990 8.36 -24.74 -2.85
CA ASP A 990 8.98 -25.74 -1.97
C ASP A 990 8.92 -27.18 -2.50
N LYS A 991 8.05 -27.43 -3.50
CA LYS A 991 7.84 -28.74 -4.14
C LYS A 991 8.74 -29.01 -5.33
N PHE A 992 9.36 -27.99 -5.91
CA PHE A 992 10.27 -28.17 -7.04
C PHE A 992 11.61 -28.77 -6.59
N PHE A 993 12.32 -29.38 -7.53
CA PHE A 993 13.70 -29.80 -7.31
C PHE A 993 14.65 -28.59 -7.40
N GLY A 994 15.86 -28.74 -6.87
CA GLY A 994 16.88 -27.69 -6.87
C GLY A 994 17.80 -27.76 -5.65
N GLU A 995 19.05 -27.31 -5.81
CA GLU A 995 20.07 -27.31 -4.75
C GLU A 995 19.76 -26.26 -3.68
N TYR A 996 19.79 -24.98 -4.07
CA TYR A 996 19.41 -23.86 -3.20
C TYR A 996 18.15 -23.18 -3.72
N LEU A 997 18.00 -23.04 -5.03
CA LEU A 997 16.81 -22.48 -5.68
C LEU A 997 15.93 -23.61 -6.17
N LYS A 998 14.73 -23.75 -5.58
CA LYS A 998 13.71 -24.72 -6.02
C LYS A 998 12.76 -24.04 -6.99
N SER A 999 13.01 -24.23 -8.28
CA SER A 999 12.23 -23.63 -9.36
C SER A 999 11.85 -24.66 -10.41
N GLY A 1000 11.00 -24.23 -11.33
CA GLY A 1000 10.61 -25.00 -12.50
C GLY A 1000 9.97 -24.09 -13.51
N VAL A 1001 9.53 -24.64 -14.64
CA VAL A 1001 8.76 -23.92 -15.64
C VAL A 1001 7.39 -24.55 -15.81
N TYR A 1002 6.37 -23.75 -16.06
CA TYR A 1002 5.05 -24.27 -16.37
C TYR A 1002 4.42 -23.52 -17.53
N LYS A 1003 3.53 -24.22 -18.23
CA LYS A 1003 2.82 -23.69 -19.40
C LYS A 1003 1.43 -24.31 -19.48
N ARG A 1004 0.48 -23.55 -20.01
CA ARG A 1004 -0.83 -24.05 -20.42
C ARG A 1004 -0.70 -25.15 -21.48
N LYS A 1005 -1.62 -26.13 -21.44
CA LYS A 1005 -1.71 -27.18 -22.47
C LYS A 1005 -1.61 -26.61 -23.90
N GLY A 1006 -0.72 -27.19 -24.70
CA GLY A 1006 -0.47 -26.84 -26.09
C GLY A 1006 -0.86 -27.94 -27.08
N SER A 1007 -0.30 -27.85 -28.29
CA SER A 1007 -0.49 -28.81 -29.38
C SER A 1007 0.67 -29.80 -29.53
N GLY A 1008 1.65 -29.76 -28.63
CA GLY A 1008 2.87 -30.57 -28.65
C GLY A 1008 4.06 -29.93 -29.36
N GLU A 1009 3.86 -28.77 -30.00
CA GLU A 1009 4.92 -28.02 -30.69
C GLU A 1009 5.86 -27.29 -29.71
N GLY A 1010 5.34 -26.89 -28.54
CA GLY A 1010 6.14 -26.29 -27.47
C GLY A 1010 6.66 -27.38 -26.55
N TYR A 1011 7.89 -27.22 -26.05
CA TYR A 1011 8.52 -28.24 -25.23
C TYR A 1011 9.64 -27.69 -24.37
N VAL A 1012 10.07 -28.48 -23.40
CA VAL A 1012 11.31 -28.29 -22.64
C VAL A 1012 12.23 -29.48 -22.87
N SER A 1013 13.54 -29.27 -22.78
CA SER A 1013 14.53 -30.33 -22.98
C SER A 1013 15.73 -30.19 -22.06
N TRP A 1014 16.23 -31.34 -21.61
CA TRP A 1014 17.39 -31.48 -20.74
C TRP A 1014 18.49 -32.24 -21.48
N ASN A 1015 19.68 -31.65 -21.56
CA ASN A 1015 20.84 -32.20 -22.23
C ASN A 1015 21.96 -32.47 -21.21
N ALA A 1016 22.24 -33.74 -20.94
CA ALA A 1016 23.26 -34.18 -19.99
C ALA A 1016 24.52 -34.68 -20.70
N LYS A 1017 25.71 -34.30 -20.22
CA LYS A 1017 26.98 -34.83 -20.73
C LYS A 1017 27.34 -36.14 -20.03
N ILE A 1018 27.20 -37.26 -20.73
CA ILE A 1018 27.53 -38.60 -20.25
C ILE A 1018 29.05 -38.83 -20.35
N PRO A 1019 29.77 -39.03 -19.23
CA PRO A 1019 31.22 -39.13 -19.22
C PRO A 1019 31.74 -40.53 -19.60
N GLN A 1020 30.95 -41.58 -19.36
CA GLN A 1020 31.36 -42.97 -19.59
C GLN A 1020 30.21 -43.74 -20.26
N PRO A 1021 30.48 -44.54 -21.31
CA PRO A 1021 29.45 -45.40 -21.89
C PRO A 1021 28.90 -46.41 -20.87
N GLY A 1022 27.61 -46.72 -20.94
CA GLY A 1022 26.97 -47.71 -20.08
C GLY A 1022 25.45 -47.59 -20.04
N SER A 1023 24.82 -48.46 -19.25
CA SER A 1023 23.38 -48.40 -18.98
C SER A 1023 23.07 -47.38 -17.88
N TYR A 1024 22.16 -46.46 -18.16
CA TYR A 1024 21.68 -45.45 -17.22
C TYR A 1024 20.17 -45.58 -17.03
N ALA A 1025 19.73 -45.59 -15.78
CA ALA A 1025 18.33 -45.43 -15.43
C ALA A 1025 17.98 -43.93 -15.44
N VAL A 1026 16.97 -43.55 -16.22
CA VAL A 1026 16.56 -42.15 -16.42
C VAL A 1026 15.29 -41.87 -15.62
N TYR A 1027 15.27 -40.73 -14.93
CA TYR A 1027 14.16 -40.27 -14.10
C TYR A 1027 13.82 -38.81 -14.40
N ALA A 1028 12.54 -38.45 -14.36
CA ALA A 1028 12.06 -37.07 -14.40
C ALA A 1028 11.45 -36.69 -13.05
N TYR A 1029 11.74 -35.49 -12.56
CA TYR A 1029 11.13 -34.99 -11.33
C TYR A 1029 9.76 -34.38 -11.65
N VAL A 1030 8.74 -34.78 -10.88
CA VAL A 1030 7.36 -34.30 -11.07
C VAL A 1030 6.82 -33.73 -9.76
N PRO A 1031 6.55 -32.41 -9.68
CA PRO A 1031 6.08 -31.77 -8.46
C PRO A 1031 4.55 -31.85 -8.29
N ASN A 1032 4.07 -32.20 -7.10
CA ASN A 1032 2.64 -32.29 -6.80
C ASN A 1032 1.98 -30.94 -6.43
N ILE A 1033 1.77 -30.07 -7.44
CA ILE A 1033 1.32 -28.69 -7.23
C ILE A 1033 -0.18 -28.45 -7.52
N GLY A 1034 -0.87 -29.35 -8.26
CA GLY A 1034 -2.22 -29.07 -8.80
C GLY A 1034 -3.40 -29.96 -8.33
N PHE A 1035 -3.15 -31.15 -7.78
CA PHE A 1035 -4.20 -32.18 -7.68
C PHE A 1035 -5.14 -32.04 -6.46
N ARG A 1036 -4.91 -31.06 -5.56
CA ARG A 1036 -5.73 -30.86 -4.33
C ARG A 1036 -6.88 -29.85 -4.48
N PHE A 1037 -6.88 -28.99 -5.49
CA PHE A 1037 -7.85 -27.88 -5.59
C PHE A 1037 -9.21 -28.26 -6.21
N GLY A 1038 -9.34 -29.47 -6.78
CA GLY A 1038 -10.61 -30.00 -7.30
C GLY A 1038 -11.71 -30.21 -6.25
N ARG A 1039 -11.38 -30.23 -4.95
CA ARG A 1039 -12.35 -30.45 -3.85
C ARG A 1039 -13.41 -29.35 -3.68
N ARG A 1040 -13.28 -28.18 -4.32
CA ARG A 1040 -14.26 -27.08 -4.19
C ARG A 1040 -15.60 -27.35 -4.88
N ARG A 1041 -15.72 -28.41 -5.68
CA ARG A 1041 -16.93 -28.72 -6.44
C ARG A 1041 -17.53 -30.09 -6.12
N GLY A 1042 -17.42 -30.57 -4.87
CA GLY A 1042 -18.17 -31.75 -4.40
C GLY A 1042 -17.98 -33.05 -5.19
N GLY A 1043 -16.99 -33.12 -6.08
CA GLY A 1043 -16.67 -34.28 -6.91
C GLY A 1043 -15.42 -34.98 -6.40
N ASN A 1044 -15.52 -36.29 -6.21
CA ASN A 1044 -14.44 -37.19 -5.84
C ASN A 1044 -13.59 -37.55 -7.08
N ASP A 1045 -13.08 -36.56 -7.80
CA ASP A 1045 -12.27 -36.81 -8.99
C ASP A 1045 -10.77 -36.77 -8.62
N ASN A 1046 -10.18 -37.96 -8.48
CA ASN A 1046 -8.75 -38.16 -8.72
C ASN A 1046 -8.49 -37.81 -10.19
N ARG A 1047 -8.16 -36.55 -10.48
CA ARG A 1047 -7.75 -36.16 -11.83
C ARG A 1047 -6.29 -36.58 -12.01
N GLU A 1048 -6.05 -37.45 -12.98
CA GLU A 1048 -4.72 -37.83 -13.43
C GLU A 1048 -4.35 -36.99 -14.67
N ALA A 1049 -3.07 -36.75 -14.86
CA ALA A 1049 -2.51 -35.96 -15.96
C ALA A 1049 -1.41 -36.75 -16.67
N ASP A 1050 -1.45 -36.83 -17.99
CA ASP A 1050 -0.45 -37.56 -18.77
C ASP A 1050 0.64 -36.59 -19.24
N TYR A 1051 1.88 -36.90 -18.89
CA TYR A 1051 3.08 -36.14 -19.27
C TYR A 1051 3.84 -36.96 -20.31
N ASN A 1052 4.06 -36.38 -21.49
CA ASN A 1052 4.66 -37.08 -22.64
C ASN A 1052 6.13 -36.70 -22.77
N PHE A 1053 7.00 -37.65 -22.43
CA PHE A 1053 8.46 -37.53 -22.55
C PHE A 1053 8.98 -38.25 -23.80
N THR A 1054 10.09 -37.75 -24.34
CA THR A 1054 10.88 -38.45 -25.37
C THR A 1054 12.31 -38.55 -24.88
N VAL A 1055 12.87 -39.77 -24.87
CA VAL A 1055 14.25 -40.05 -24.45
C VAL A 1055 15.07 -40.47 -25.66
N TRP A 1056 16.14 -39.74 -25.99
CA TRP A 1056 17.06 -40.12 -27.07
C TRP A 1056 18.22 -40.93 -26.49
N HIS A 1057 18.46 -42.11 -27.03
CA HIS A 1057 19.51 -43.04 -26.63
C HIS A 1057 20.20 -43.65 -27.86
N ASP A 1058 21.23 -44.46 -27.68
CA ASP A 1058 22.05 -44.95 -28.80
C ASP A 1058 21.26 -45.79 -29.82
N ASP A 1059 20.24 -46.51 -29.37
CA ASP A 1059 19.38 -47.36 -30.22
C ASP A 1059 18.22 -46.59 -30.91
N GLY A 1060 18.06 -45.29 -30.66
CA GLY A 1060 17.01 -44.46 -31.26
C GLY A 1060 16.37 -43.47 -30.29
N GLN A 1061 15.04 -43.42 -30.30
CA GLN A 1061 14.26 -42.59 -29.38
C GLN A 1061 13.03 -43.38 -28.90
N ASP A 1062 12.71 -43.24 -27.62
CA ASP A 1062 11.53 -43.84 -27.01
C ASP A 1062 10.59 -42.75 -26.48
N GLU A 1063 9.30 -42.89 -26.74
CA GLU A 1063 8.24 -42.04 -26.19
C GLU A 1063 7.67 -42.69 -24.93
N VAL A 1064 7.72 -41.95 -23.81
CA VAL A 1064 7.31 -42.42 -22.49
C VAL A 1064 6.23 -41.49 -21.94
N THR A 1065 5.03 -42.02 -21.73
CA THR A 1065 3.95 -41.30 -21.07
C THR A 1065 3.89 -41.68 -19.59
N ILE A 1066 4.03 -40.69 -18.70
CA ILE A 1066 3.83 -40.87 -17.27
C ILE A 1066 2.46 -40.29 -16.88
N THR A 1067 1.62 -41.10 -16.25
CA THR A 1067 0.39 -40.65 -15.62
C THR A 1067 0.68 -40.13 -14.21
N VAL A 1068 0.52 -38.82 -14.04
CA VAL A 1068 0.76 -38.07 -12.80
C VAL A 1068 -0.55 -37.88 -12.06
N GLY A 1069 -0.63 -38.38 -10.82
CA GLY A 1069 -1.79 -38.20 -9.93
C GLY A 1069 -1.39 -37.65 -8.57
N SER A 1070 -2.33 -37.68 -7.61
CA SER A 1070 -2.10 -37.15 -6.26
C SER A 1070 -1.00 -37.85 -5.45
N ASN A 1071 -0.59 -39.05 -5.87
CA ASN A 1071 0.36 -39.92 -5.17
C ASN A 1071 1.75 -39.95 -5.83
N ASN A 1072 1.93 -39.26 -6.97
CA ASN A 1072 3.16 -39.25 -7.75
C ASN A 1072 3.88 -37.92 -7.49
N ASP A 1073 4.62 -37.82 -6.38
CA ASP A 1073 5.44 -36.66 -6.02
C ASP A 1073 6.92 -37.07 -6.04
N GLY A 1074 7.77 -36.30 -6.73
CA GLY A 1074 9.21 -36.53 -6.82
C GLY A 1074 9.66 -37.30 -8.07
N TRP A 1075 10.80 -38.00 -7.98
CA TRP A 1075 11.46 -38.70 -9.10
C TRP A 1075 10.62 -39.87 -9.67
N GLN A 1076 10.22 -39.75 -10.93
CA GLN A 1076 9.50 -40.77 -11.70
C GLN A 1076 10.42 -41.47 -12.69
N TYR A 1077 10.34 -42.80 -12.77
CA TYR A 1077 11.18 -43.60 -13.67
C TYR A 1077 10.68 -43.52 -15.12
N LEU A 1078 11.58 -43.15 -16.05
CA LEU A 1078 11.28 -43.09 -17.48
C LEU A 1078 11.69 -44.37 -18.21
N GLY A 1079 12.82 -44.97 -17.82
CA GLY A 1079 13.34 -46.17 -18.46
C GLY A 1079 14.82 -46.38 -18.20
N GLU A 1080 15.36 -47.49 -18.68
CA GLU A 1080 16.79 -47.78 -18.65
C GLU A 1080 17.29 -47.88 -20.09
N TYR A 1081 18.31 -47.08 -20.40
CA TYR A 1081 18.82 -46.95 -21.75
C TYR A 1081 20.34 -47.01 -21.75
N TYR A 1082 20.91 -47.52 -22.84
CA TYR A 1082 22.34 -47.48 -23.07
C TYR A 1082 22.72 -46.15 -23.73
N PHE A 1083 23.72 -45.47 -23.17
CA PHE A 1083 24.24 -44.22 -23.69
C PHE A 1083 25.74 -44.34 -23.96
N SER A 1084 26.18 -43.89 -25.12
CA SER A 1084 27.59 -43.63 -25.42
C SER A 1084 28.06 -42.35 -24.75
N ALA A 1085 29.39 -42.20 -24.59
CA ALA A 1085 29.96 -40.95 -24.11
C ALA A 1085 29.59 -39.80 -25.07
N GLY A 1086 28.91 -38.77 -24.56
CA GLY A 1086 28.28 -37.76 -25.41
C GLY A 1086 27.15 -37.01 -24.71
N ILE A 1087 26.26 -36.39 -25.48
CA ILE A 1087 25.09 -35.68 -24.96
C ILE A 1087 23.89 -36.63 -24.98
N ALA A 1088 23.30 -36.88 -23.82
CA ALA A 1088 22.00 -37.53 -23.66
C ALA A 1088 20.90 -36.47 -23.60
N GLN A 1089 19.79 -36.68 -24.29
CA GLN A 1089 18.69 -35.73 -24.36
C GLN A 1089 17.37 -36.35 -23.90
N VAL A 1090 16.64 -35.60 -23.08
CA VAL A 1090 15.24 -35.88 -22.71
C VAL A 1090 14.39 -34.65 -23.01
N LYS A 1091 13.20 -34.84 -23.56
CA LYS A 1091 12.25 -33.77 -23.91
C LYS A 1091 10.89 -34.02 -23.27
N LEU A 1092 10.24 -32.97 -22.80
CA LEU A 1092 8.84 -33.00 -22.34
C LEU A 1092 8.00 -32.10 -23.24
N SER A 1093 6.92 -32.67 -23.81
CA SER A 1093 5.97 -31.98 -24.68
C SER A 1093 4.94 -31.16 -23.89
N ASP A 1094 4.44 -30.07 -24.47
CA ASP A 1094 3.31 -29.32 -23.93
C ASP A 1094 1.93 -29.93 -24.23
N ASP A 1095 1.88 -31.07 -24.95
CA ASP A 1095 0.67 -31.87 -25.09
C ASP A 1095 0.47 -32.77 -23.86
N THR A 1096 -0.54 -32.43 -23.06
CA THR A 1096 -0.92 -33.15 -21.83
C THR A 1096 -2.44 -33.30 -21.76
N SER A 1097 -2.94 -34.30 -21.02
CA SER A 1097 -4.38 -34.44 -20.76
C SER A 1097 -4.94 -33.43 -19.74
N TYR A 1098 -4.08 -32.66 -19.07
CA TYR A 1098 -4.46 -31.65 -18.06
C TYR A 1098 -4.47 -30.20 -18.58
N GLU A 1099 -4.85 -29.22 -17.73
CA GLU A 1099 -4.94 -27.80 -18.13
C GLU A 1099 -3.57 -27.12 -18.31
N PHE A 1100 -2.52 -27.68 -17.68
CA PHE A 1100 -1.14 -27.19 -17.75
C PHE A 1100 -0.14 -28.34 -17.55
N VAL A 1101 1.11 -28.11 -17.97
CA VAL A 1101 2.26 -29.01 -17.81
C VAL A 1101 3.38 -28.29 -17.05
N ILE A 1102 4.18 -29.04 -16.29
CA ILE A 1102 5.33 -28.54 -15.52
C ILE A 1102 6.60 -29.26 -15.95
N GLY A 1103 7.67 -28.52 -16.22
CA GLY A 1103 9.03 -29.03 -16.39
C GLY A 1103 9.92 -28.58 -15.23
N ASP A 1104 10.72 -29.49 -14.69
CA ASP A 1104 11.58 -29.29 -13.52
C ASP A 1104 12.98 -29.89 -13.83
N ALA A 1105 13.34 -31.04 -13.27
CA ALA A 1105 14.64 -31.69 -13.46
C ALA A 1105 14.59 -33.11 -14.06
N VAL A 1106 15.72 -33.54 -14.67
CA VAL A 1106 15.93 -34.92 -15.16
C VAL A 1106 17.25 -35.49 -14.59
N LYS A 1107 17.23 -36.77 -14.21
CA LYS A 1107 18.37 -37.48 -13.62
C LYS A 1107 18.70 -38.78 -14.39
N TRP A 1108 19.99 -39.02 -14.62
CA TRP A 1108 20.56 -40.25 -15.16
C TRP A 1108 21.41 -40.93 -14.08
N VAL A 1109 21.04 -42.15 -13.70
CA VAL A 1109 21.74 -42.95 -12.68
C VAL A 1109 22.48 -44.09 -13.36
N LYS A 1110 23.81 -44.10 -13.26
CA LYS A 1110 24.63 -45.19 -13.80
C LYS A 1110 24.39 -46.46 -12.99
N LYS A 1111 24.14 -47.58 -13.67
CA LYS A 1111 23.98 -48.90 -13.04
C LYS A 1111 25.30 -49.65 -12.86
#